data_AF-A0AAN7QKB4-F1
#
_entry.id   AF-A0AAN7QKB4-F1
#
_cell.length_a   1.000
_cell.length_b   1.000
_cell.length_c   1.000
_cell.angle_alpha   90.00
_cell.angle_beta   90.00
_cell.angle_gamma   90.00
#
_symmetry.space_group_name_H-M   'P 1'
#
loop_
_entity.id
_entity.type
_entity.pdbx_description
1 polymer ?
#
loop_
_entity_poly.entity_id
_entity_poly.type
_entity_poly.pdbx_seq_one_letter_code
_entity_poly.pdbx_strand_id
1 'polypeptide(L)'
;MSKCNANQAKNVLSKIPDLIQGSSGLTQLGVGALSGWFTGYLTMKVGKSAAVVAGGGIIVAQLAYSQGVGGVDWNKIREKARETHEKLNKTKVIANARHFSHTNTYFAAGFVGGFLIGVALTDEIRCKKWIRNCHRPDLMQKDAKYCYNQLRMCSSHFEDRTFSSLMKNRLKRDAVPTIFEVVLLGISEPQGDLFSRSTQEPNQLMSNSTIESETNSTIMEVQPTCSFHSSDLATTPAKSTKDVLSQTSAILTANVSRKKKLIKTMARQRRSQAISGAECKNSKDKGTNSSSSNGSNPPKTQQKKQTILSYWKHFIGFICFGIAVGVGYMGYLETRVNTPYDDKKMVVKSGLDIPDRFWGTYRPGVYFGLKTRDPYSLVTGLMWYFPRRLKPGGDGIRHWCEQGDGLEKYGWLEHDGSSFGIQEIHDSPFILTTSFVKRLGGNHGGDWTARISVNVKAGFENVRHEEVSLLWYTALDENSKGFLKPSSTGSYLTGVRGGTPGLGEFTIKMFNFSGTVDHESYLSTVAPGLHLLRETVISSLRLAQDRPNAPNKVVLAGELLPTTGGVKVQPNFIATQVTGKVPFTLDVVFESGSFGTRQNTLSGQIYTDALAWHRTRFTQRFEDTFSLKGKGYDVKDINFAQAALSNMVGGIGYFYGTSRVQSEYTKEPVPYWKAALYTAVPSRSFFPRGFLWDEGFHGMLIAAWDVDIELDIICHWFDLINVEGWIPREQILGAEALAKVPEEFVTQRNTNANPPTFFLTLNYILTKYKDQLTDNRLVLLERLYPRLQAWFMWFNTTQKGIDPGTYRWRGRDPLTNRELNPKTLTSGLDDYPRASHPTENERHIDLRCWISMASNTLANLAMLLGRNSYKYYETSVYLSDNALMDKLHWSDYAQAYADYGYHTDAVALKRPKITPRSQTPQNLEMIRVTQKHPEYRLVDSTFGYVSLFPFLLKLLEPDSPKLNKTLIDIRNPNLLWTNYGLRSLSKTSPLYMKRNTEHDPPYWRGQIWININFLATLALHHYSVTEGPYQMQATKIYKELRHNIINNVIKKYYSTGYIWEQYNDKTGDGSGCRPFTGWSALVVLLMGEHY
;
A
#
# COMPACT_ATOMS: atom_id res chain seq x y z
N MET A 1 -46.01 -10.09 -25.66
CA MET A 1 -46.61 -8.83 -25.17
C MET A 1 -45.66 -7.62 -25.10
N SER A 2 -44.46 -7.60 -25.72
CA SER A 2 -43.47 -6.52 -25.50
C SER A 2 -43.61 -5.24 -26.35
N LYS A 3 -44.49 -5.20 -27.37
CA LYS A 3 -44.65 -4.03 -28.25
C LYS A 3 -45.76 -3.03 -27.82
N CYS A 4 -46.59 -3.36 -26.82
CA CYS A 4 -47.73 -2.51 -26.47
C CYS A 4 -47.36 -1.33 -25.53
N ASN A 5 -46.43 -1.53 -24.59
CA ASN A 5 -46.16 -0.52 -23.54
C ASN A 5 -45.28 0.66 -24.01
N ALA A 6 -44.41 0.47 -25.01
CA ALA A 6 -43.51 1.53 -25.48
C ALA A 6 -44.25 2.70 -26.18
N ASN A 7 -45.33 2.39 -26.90
CA ASN A 7 -46.15 3.41 -27.57
C ASN A 7 -47.09 4.12 -26.59
N GLN A 8 -47.61 3.44 -25.56
CA GLN A 8 -48.29 4.10 -24.44
C GLN A 8 -47.33 5.04 -23.69
N ALA A 9 -46.11 4.60 -23.38
CA ALA A 9 -45.12 5.45 -22.70
C ALA A 9 -44.77 6.72 -23.50
N LYS A 10 -44.57 6.61 -24.83
CA LYS A 10 -44.37 7.77 -25.70
C LYS A 10 -45.59 8.71 -25.71
N ASN A 11 -46.81 8.17 -25.79
CA ASN A 11 -48.04 8.95 -25.78
C ASN A 11 -48.33 9.65 -24.43
N VAL A 12 -47.80 9.12 -23.31
CA VAL A 12 -47.83 9.79 -22.00
C VAL A 12 -46.77 10.90 -21.94
N LEU A 13 -45.52 10.59 -22.29
CA LEU A 13 -44.41 11.57 -22.32
C LEU A 13 -44.71 12.77 -23.22
N SER A 14 -45.38 12.58 -24.36
CA SER A 14 -45.76 13.67 -25.27
C SER A 14 -46.85 14.60 -24.73
N LYS A 15 -47.60 14.20 -23.69
CA LYS A 15 -48.69 14.99 -23.07
C LYS A 15 -48.27 15.74 -21.80
N ILE A 16 -47.11 15.41 -21.22
CA ILE A 16 -46.53 16.08 -20.05
C ILE A 16 -46.42 17.62 -20.20
N PRO A 17 -46.06 18.18 -21.38
CA PRO A 17 -45.96 19.63 -21.55
C PRO A 17 -47.25 20.41 -21.25
N ASP A 18 -48.40 19.87 -21.65
CA ASP A 18 -49.71 20.54 -21.58
C ASP A 18 -50.33 20.40 -20.18
N LEU A 19 -49.86 19.43 -19.39
CA LEU A 19 -50.26 19.16 -18.00
C LEU A 19 -49.55 20.02 -16.94
N ILE A 20 -48.65 20.93 -17.34
CA ILE A 20 -47.81 21.72 -16.39
C ILE A 20 -48.15 23.23 -16.43
N GLN A 21 -48.61 23.77 -17.57
CA GLN A 21 -49.03 25.18 -17.66
C GLN A 21 -50.47 25.35 -17.14
N GLY A 22 -50.61 26.05 -16.01
CA GLY A 22 -51.91 26.35 -15.38
C GLY A 22 -52.49 25.24 -14.49
N SER A 23 -51.75 24.14 -14.28
CA SER A 23 -52.18 22.99 -13.48
C SER A 23 -51.92 23.17 -11.98
N SER A 24 -52.73 22.53 -11.12
CA SER A 24 -52.55 22.55 -9.66
C SER A 24 -51.21 21.94 -9.20
N GLY A 25 -50.72 22.37 -8.03
CA GLY A 25 -49.46 21.89 -7.45
C GLY A 25 -49.39 20.37 -7.28
N LEU A 26 -50.52 19.73 -6.94
CA LEU A 26 -50.65 18.26 -6.89
C LEU A 26 -50.41 17.58 -8.25
N THR A 27 -50.89 18.18 -9.34
CA THR A 27 -50.68 17.67 -10.71
C THR A 27 -49.21 17.78 -11.10
N GLN A 28 -48.58 18.92 -10.81
CA GLN A 28 -47.14 19.11 -11.03
C GLN A 28 -46.29 18.14 -10.20
N LEU A 29 -46.65 17.93 -8.92
CA LEU A 29 -45.99 16.97 -8.03
C LEU A 29 -46.07 15.53 -8.57
N GLY A 30 -47.25 15.09 -9.01
CA GLY A 30 -47.45 13.74 -9.56
C GLY A 30 -46.71 13.49 -10.87
N VAL A 31 -46.72 14.47 -11.79
CA VAL A 31 -45.97 14.40 -13.06
C VAL A 31 -44.45 14.47 -12.82
N GLY A 32 -44.02 15.24 -11.80
CA GLY A 32 -42.67 15.18 -11.26
C GLY A 32 -42.33 13.78 -10.77
N ALA A 33 -43.14 13.22 -9.87
CA ALA A 33 -42.89 11.89 -9.28
C ALA A 33 -42.76 10.78 -10.32
N LEU A 34 -43.60 10.75 -11.35
CA LEU A 34 -43.52 9.75 -12.42
C LEU A 34 -42.26 9.89 -13.29
N SER A 35 -41.89 11.12 -13.65
CA SER A 35 -40.68 11.39 -14.46
C SER A 35 -39.38 11.22 -13.68
N GLY A 36 -39.41 11.56 -12.39
CA GLY A 36 -38.38 11.22 -11.42
C GLY A 36 -38.18 9.72 -11.33
N TRP A 37 -39.24 8.97 -11.03
CA TRP A 37 -39.23 7.51 -10.85
C TRP A 37 -38.63 6.78 -12.06
N PHE A 38 -39.03 7.18 -13.26
CA PHE A 38 -38.46 6.66 -14.50
C PHE A 38 -36.97 6.99 -14.66
N THR A 39 -36.53 8.17 -14.21
CA THR A 39 -35.10 8.57 -14.23
C THR A 39 -34.29 7.82 -13.19
N GLY A 40 -34.83 7.60 -11.98
CA GLY A 40 -34.22 6.81 -10.90
C GLY A 40 -34.02 5.33 -11.28
N TYR A 41 -35.02 4.76 -11.96
CA TYR A 41 -34.95 3.43 -12.57
C TYR A 41 -33.75 3.31 -13.55
N LEU A 42 -33.43 4.38 -14.30
CA LEU A 42 -32.33 4.40 -15.26
C LEU A 42 -30.96 4.66 -14.62
N THR A 43 -30.85 5.61 -13.69
CA THR A 43 -29.58 5.93 -12.98
C THR A 43 -29.10 4.83 -12.05
N MET A 44 -30.01 3.94 -11.62
CA MET A 44 -29.70 2.78 -10.78
C MET A 44 -28.48 1.96 -11.24
N LYS A 45 -28.12 2.00 -12.52
CA LYS A 45 -26.93 1.32 -13.07
C LYS A 45 -25.59 1.66 -12.38
N VAL A 46 -25.46 2.75 -11.60
CA VAL A 46 -24.14 3.28 -11.15
C VAL A 46 -24.02 3.62 -9.64
N GLY A 47 -24.82 3.03 -8.74
CA GLY A 47 -24.53 3.05 -7.28
C GLY A 47 -25.70 3.44 -6.37
N LYS A 48 -25.65 3.04 -5.08
CA LYS A 48 -26.81 3.05 -4.16
C LYS A 48 -26.73 3.96 -2.92
N SER A 49 -25.56 4.14 -2.31
CA SER A 49 -25.51 4.56 -0.88
C SER A 49 -25.81 6.04 -0.63
N ALA A 50 -25.35 6.95 -1.49
CA ALA A 50 -25.49 8.40 -1.27
C ALA A 50 -26.94 8.91 -1.41
N ALA A 51 -27.73 8.29 -2.30
CA ALA A 51 -29.09 8.74 -2.62
C ALA A 51 -30.06 8.58 -1.44
N VAL A 52 -29.91 7.53 -0.63
CA VAL A 52 -30.81 7.23 0.50
C VAL A 52 -30.69 8.28 1.60
N VAL A 53 -29.46 8.67 1.96
CA VAL A 53 -29.20 9.64 3.04
C VAL A 53 -29.61 11.06 2.61
N ALA A 54 -29.22 11.49 1.41
CA ALA A 54 -29.60 12.80 0.88
C ALA A 54 -31.12 12.91 0.66
N GLY A 55 -31.75 11.85 0.15
CA GLY A 55 -33.19 11.81 -0.09
C GLY A 55 -34.02 11.85 1.18
N GLY A 56 -33.66 11.04 2.18
CA GLY A 56 -34.32 11.04 3.49
C GLY A 56 -34.23 12.40 4.17
N GLY A 57 -33.04 13.02 4.18
CA GLY A 57 -32.83 14.34 4.78
C GLY A 57 -33.67 15.45 4.13
N ILE A 58 -33.82 15.45 2.81
CA ILE A 58 -34.63 16.45 2.09
C ILE A 58 -36.13 16.25 2.37
N ILE A 59 -36.63 15.01 2.39
CA ILE A 59 -38.04 14.74 2.70
C ILE A 59 -38.38 15.12 4.15
N VAL A 60 -37.50 14.81 5.11
CA VAL A 60 -37.65 15.22 6.52
C VAL A 60 -37.61 16.75 6.66
N ALA A 61 -36.70 17.43 5.96
CA ALA A 61 -36.65 18.90 5.97
C ALA A 61 -37.91 19.54 5.36
N GLN A 62 -38.47 18.96 4.30
CA GLN A 62 -39.71 19.45 3.68
C GLN A 62 -40.94 19.21 4.58
N LEU A 63 -41.00 18.07 5.27
CA LEU A 63 -42.04 17.77 6.26
C LEU A 63 -41.97 18.72 7.45
N ALA A 64 -40.78 18.94 8.02
CA ALA A 64 -40.56 19.90 9.11
C ALA A 64 -40.95 21.33 8.70
N TYR A 65 -40.67 21.74 7.46
CA TYR A 65 -41.10 23.02 6.89
C TYR A 65 -42.63 23.10 6.74
N SER A 66 -43.29 22.02 6.31
CA SER A 66 -44.75 21.98 6.15
C SER A 66 -45.53 21.93 7.48
N GLN A 67 -44.91 21.46 8.56
CA GLN A 67 -45.52 21.35 9.89
C GLN A 67 -45.11 22.47 10.85
N GLY A 68 -44.32 23.46 10.40
CA GLY A 68 -44.01 24.66 11.18
C GLY A 68 -43.16 24.42 12.44
N VAL A 69 -42.33 23.38 12.45
CA VAL A 69 -41.54 23.02 13.65
C VAL A 69 -40.35 23.98 13.82
N GLY A 70 -40.47 24.91 14.76
CA GLY A 70 -39.42 25.90 15.07
C GLY A 70 -38.23 25.28 15.81
N GLY A 71 -37.09 25.14 15.13
CA GLY A 71 -35.85 24.63 15.75
C GLY A 71 -34.62 24.57 14.85
N VAL A 72 -34.60 25.25 13.69
CA VAL A 72 -33.48 25.18 12.73
C VAL A 72 -32.84 26.56 12.58
N ASP A 73 -31.52 26.65 12.79
CA ASP A 73 -30.75 27.87 12.57
C ASP A 73 -30.50 28.11 11.07
N TRP A 74 -31.36 28.93 10.48
CA TRP A 74 -31.34 29.27 9.06
C TRP A 74 -30.13 30.13 8.63
N ASN A 75 -29.40 30.74 9.56
CA ASN A 75 -28.25 31.59 9.22
C ASN A 75 -27.04 30.76 8.79
N LYS A 76 -26.74 29.67 9.50
CA LYS A 76 -25.70 28.69 9.11
C LYS A 76 -25.96 28.03 7.75
N ILE A 77 -27.23 27.82 7.42
CA ILE A 77 -27.64 27.30 6.10
C ILE A 77 -27.47 28.37 5.02
N ARG A 78 -27.78 29.64 5.31
CA ARG A 78 -27.58 30.77 4.38
C ARG A 78 -26.12 31.00 4.02
N GLU A 79 -25.19 30.94 4.97
CA GLU A 79 -23.76 31.11 4.67
C GLU A 79 -23.24 30.02 3.74
N LYS A 80 -23.47 28.74 4.05
CA LYS A 80 -23.09 27.64 3.16
C LYS A 80 -23.78 27.72 1.78
N ALA A 81 -25.04 28.15 1.74
CA ALA A 81 -25.74 28.39 0.47
C ALA A 81 -25.13 29.54 -0.33
N ARG A 82 -24.64 30.61 0.31
CA ARG A 82 -23.96 31.74 -0.32
C ARG A 82 -22.58 31.36 -0.86
N GLU A 83 -21.80 30.61 -0.09
CA GLU A 83 -20.50 30.09 -0.53
C GLU A 83 -20.63 29.10 -1.71
N THR A 84 -21.73 28.33 -1.74
CA THR A 84 -22.07 27.44 -2.86
C THR A 84 -22.61 28.22 -4.08
N HIS A 85 -23.37 29.31 -3.86
CA HIS A 85 -23.88 30.19 -4.91
C HIS A 85 -22.74 30.78 -5.75
N GLU A 86 -21.68 31.25 -5.09
CA GLU A 86 -20.53 31.89 -5.74
C GLU A 86 -19.71 30.91 -6.60
N LYS A 87 -19.63 29.64 -6.17
CA LYS A 87 -18.99 28.55 -6.92
C LYS A 87 -19.81 28.08 -8.15
N LEU A 88 -21.13 28.24 -8.13
CA LEU A 88 -22.03 27.76 -9.21
C LEU A 88 -22.22 28.73 -10.39
N ASN A 89 -21.91 30.02 -10.25
CA ASN A 89 -22.26 31.04 -11.25
C ASN A 89 -21.35 31.10 -12.51
N LYS A 90 -20.37 30.20 -12.67
CA LYS A 90 -19.44 30.23 -13.81
C LYS A 90 -19.97 29.63 -15.13
N THR A 91 -21.23 29.19 -15.21
CA THR A 91 -21.85 28.74 -16.49
C THR A 91 -23.30 29.20 -16.67
N LYS A 92 -23.57 29.85 -17.83
CA LYS A 92 -24.88 30.40 -18.24
C LYS A 92 -26.06 29.39 -18.17
N VAL A 93 -25.79 28.09 -18.21
CA VAL A 93 -26.80 27.02 -18.19
C VAL A 93 -27.41 26.84 -16.79
N ILE A 94 -26.63 27.05 -15.73
CA ILE A 94 -27.06 26.78 -14.33
C ILE A 94 -28.08 27.83 -13.86
N ALA A 95 -27.93 29.10 -14.27
CA ALA A 95 -28.89 30.16 -13.98
C ALA A 95 -30.29 29.85 -14.54
N ASN A 96 -30.37 29.31 -15.77
CA ASN A 96 -31.64 28.96 -16.40
C ASN A 96 -32.32 27.76 -15.71
N ALA A 97 -31.55 26.75 -15.30
CA ALA A 97 -32.08 25.62 -14.53
C ALA A 97 -32.64 26.08 -13.18
N ARG A 98 -31.95 27.00 -12.50
CA ARG A 98 -32.37 27.58 -11.22
C ARG A 98 -33.65 28.41 -11.34
N HIS A 99 -33.80 29.20 -12.40
CA HIS A 99 -35.05 29.91 -12.66
C HIS A 99 -36.21 28.91 -12.83
N PHE A 100 -36.02 27.85 -13.62
CA PHE A 100 -37.05 26.85 -13.85
C PHE A 100 -37.47 26.12 -12.55
N SER A 101 -36.52 25.76 -11.68
CA SER A 101 -36.81 25.08 -10.42
C SER A 101 -37.55 25.97 -9.41
N HIS A 102 -37.25 27.27 -9.36
CA HIS A 102 -37.98 28.22 -8.51
C HIS A 102 -39.39 28.54 -9.04
N THR A 103 -39.61 28.48 -10.36
CA THR A 103 -40.95 28.69 -10.95
C THR A 103 -41.84 27.44 -10.90
N ASN A 104 -41.28 26.24 -10.71
CA ASN A 104 -42.02 24.96 -10.73
C ASN A 104 -41.64 24.05 -9.53
N THR A 105 -41.64 24.61 -8.32
CA THR A 105 -41.17 23.94 -7.09
C THR A 105 -41.83 22.58 -6.83
N TYR A 106 -43.13 22.45 -7.08
CA TYR A 106 -43.86 21.18 -6.90
C TYR A 106 -43.41 20.10 -7.89
N PHE A 107 -43.18 20.45 -9.16
CA PHE A 107 -42.61 19.51 -10.13
C PHE A 107 -41.19 19.07 -9.74
N ALA A 108 -40.35 20.01 -9.29
CA ALA A 108 -38.98 19.69 -8.86
C ALA A 108 -38.95 18.78 -7.62
N ALA A 109 -39.77 19.06 -6.60
CA ALA A 109 -39.91 18.21 -5.42
C ALA A 109 -40.46 16.82 -5.78
N GLY A 110 -41.47 16.77 -6.65
CA GLY A 110 -42.00 15.52 -7.20
C GLY A 110 -40.91 14.72 -7.92
N PHE A 111 -40.14 15.35 -8.80
CA PHE A 111 -39.06 14.70 -9.55
C PHE A 111 -37.99 14.10 -8.65
N VAL A 112 -37.56 14.82 -7.61
CA VAL A 112 -36.58 14.29 -6.63
C VAL A 112 -37.18 13.11 -5.84
N GLY A 113 -38.39 13.25 -5.29
CA GLY A 113 -39.05 12.17 -4.55
C GLY A 113 -39.28 10.92 -5.40
N GLY A 114 -39.79 11.11 -6.62
CA GLY A 114 -39.96 10.06 -7.61
C GLY A 114 -38.66 9.35 -7.94
N PHE A 115 -37.59 10.09 -8.23
CA PHE A 115 -36.27 9.56 -8.54
C PHE A 115 -35.76 8.60 -7.46
N LEU A 116 -35.92 8.98 -6.20
CA LEU A 116 -35.55 8.16 -5.05
C LEU A 116 -36.40 6.89 -4.94
N ILE A 117 -37.71 6.98 -5.19
CA ILE A 117 -38.62 5.81 -5.22
C ILE A 117 -38.28 4.86 -6.39
N GLY A 118 -37.88 5.40 -7.54
CA GLY A 118 -37.46 4.62 -8.71
C GLY A 118 -36.17 3.82 -8.50
N VAL A 119 -35.30 4.33 -7.62
CA VAL A 119 -34.11 3.62 -7.13
C VAL A 119 -34.49 2.50 -6.13
N ALA A 120 -35.58 2.64 -5.39
CA ALA A 120 -35.96 1.71 -4.32
C ALA A 120 -36.83 0.52 -4.77
N LEU A 121 -37.88 0.73 -5.57
CA LEU A 121 -38.93 -0.28 -5.82
C LEU A 121 -38.57 -1.41 -6.81
N THR A 122 -37.40 -1.38 -7.45
CA THR A 122 -37.11 -2.25 -8.60
C THR A 122 -36.65 -3.67 -8.25
N ASP A 123 -35.92 -3.84 -7.15
CA ASP A 123 -35.37 -5.15 -6.78
C ASP A 123 -36.45 -6.12 -6.26
N GLU A 124 -37.50 -5.61 -5.60
CA GLU A 124 -38.60 -6.44 -5.11
C GLU A 124 -39.45 -7.01 -6.27
N ILE A 125 -39.74 -6.19 -7.28
CA ILE A 125 -40.46 -6.61 -8.49
C ILE A 125 -39.62 -7.63 -9.30
N ARG A 126 -38.30 -7.43 -9.39
CA ARG A 126 -37.39 -8.38 -10.06
C ARG A 126 -37.31 -9.71 -9.29
N CYS A 127 -37.21 -9.67 -7.96
CA CYS A 127 -37.21 -10.86 -7.11
C CYS A 127 -38.50 -11.68 -7.32
N LYS A 128 -39.67 -11.03 -7.24
CA LYS A 128 -40.97 -11.69 -7.47
C LYS A 128 -41.07 -12.30 -8.88
N LYS A 129 -40.48 -11.67 -9.89
CA LYS A 129 -40.39 -12.22 -11.25
C LYS A 129 -39.45 -13.43 -11.34
N TRP A 130 -38.31 -13.42 -10.64
CA TRP A 130 -37.40 -14.58 -10.59
C TRP A 130 -38.08 -15.78 -9.91
N ILE A 131 -38.69 -15.57 -8.74
CA ILE A 131 -39.40 -16.61 -7.99
C ILE A 131 -40.51 -17.26 -8.84
N ARG A 132 -41.31 -16.44 -9.55
CA ARG A 132 -42.35 -16.92 -10.47
C ARG A 132 -41.77 -17.74 -11.62
N ASN A 133 -40.70 -17.27 -12.25
CA ASN A 133 -40.05 -17.99 -13.36
C ASN A 133 -39.43 -19.32 -12.91
N CYS A 134 -39.06 -19.48 -11.64
CA CYS A 134 -38.54 -20.72 -11.07
C CYS A 134 -39.64 -21.68 -10.56
N HIS A 135 -40.92 -21.36 -10.79
CA HIS A 135 -42.06 -22.16 -10.34
C HIS A 135 -42.10 -22.46 -8.83
N ARG A 136 -41.62 -21.51 -8.00
CA ARG A 136 -41.60 -21.62 -6.51
C ARG A 136 -42.53 -20.62 -5.83
N PRO A 137 -43.87 -20.76 -5.96
CA PRO A 137 -44.83 -19.78 -5.42
C PRO A 137 -44.81 -19.69 -3.88
N ASP A 138 -44.33 -20.73 -3.20
CA ASP A 138 -44.11 -20.77 -1.75
C ASP A 138 -43.14 -19.67 -1.25
N LEU A 139 -42.20 -19.24 -2.10
CA LEU A 139 -41.24 -18.18 -1.77
C LEU A 139 -41.80 -16.77 -2.00
N MET A 140 -43.01 -16.61 -2.54
CA MET A 140 -43.58 -15.29 -2.88
C MET A 140 -43.77 -14.34 -1.69
N GLN A 141 -43.86 -14.88 -0.46
CA GLN A 141 -43.98 -14.10 0.77
C GLN A 141 -42.63 -13.70 1.40
N LYS A 142 -41.50 -14.16 0.84
CA LYS A 142 -40.15 -13.80 1.33
C LYS A 142 -39.63 -12.55 0.62
N ASP A 143 -38.92 -11.70 1.34
CA ASP A 143 -38.36 -10.47 0.77
C ASP A 143 -37.15 -10.75 -0.16
N ALA A 144 -36.76 -9.72 -0.93
CA ALA A 144 -35.65 -9.83 -1.87
C ALA A 144 -34.28 -10.02 -1.19
N LYS A 145 -34.12 -9.63 0.08
CA LYS A 145 -32.86 -9.71 0.83
C LYS A 145 -32.64 -11.13 1.35
N TYR A 146 -33.70 -11.78 1.85
CA TYR A 146 -33.71 -13.20 2.19
C TYR A 146 -33.34 -14.05 0.96
N CYS A 147 -34.01 -13.83 -0.16
CA CYS A 147 -33.78 -14.59 -1.40
C CYS A 147 -32.34 -14.40 -1.92
N TYR A 148 -31.81 -13.18 -1.90
CA TYR A 148 -30.43 -12.90 -2.31
C TYR A 148 -29.39 -13.56 -1.40
N ASN A 149 -29.60 -13.53 -0.08
CA ASN A 149 -28.63 -14.07 0.87
C ASN A 149 -28.62 -15.61 0.88
N GLN A 150 -29.80 -16.23 0.93
CA GLN A 150 -29.97 -17.66 1.26
C GLN A 150 -30.19 -18.59 0.06
N LEU A 151 -30.58 -18.07 -1.10
CA LEU A 151 -30.90 -18.91 -2.27
C LEU A 151 -29.87 -18.73 -3.39
N ARG A 152 -29.59 -19.81 -4.12
CA ARG A 152 -28.68 -19.83 -5.28
C ARG A 152 -29.38 -20.52 -6.45
N MET A 153 -28.94 -20.22 -7.67
CA MET A 153 -29.55 -20.70 -8.91
C MET A 153 -28.46 -20.96 -9.94
N CYS A 154 -28.53 -22.10 -10.64
CA CYS A 154 -27.50 -22.47 -11.60
C CYS A 154 -27.51 -21.54 -12.83
N SER A 155 -26.34 -21.30 -13.40
CA SER A 155 -26.17 -20.48 -14.61
C SER A 155 -26.80 -21.11 -15.86
N SER A 156 -27.03 -22.42 -15.87
CA SER A 156 -27.72 -23.15 -16.95
C SER A 156 -29.15 -22.66 -17.21
N HIS A 157 -29.83 -22.06 -16.22
CA HIS A 157 -31.20 -21.57 -16.35
C HIS A 157 -31.34 -20.23 -17.09
N PHE A 158 -30.23 -19.69 -17.58
CA PHE A 158 -30.14 -18.37 -18.21
C PHE A 158 -29.57 -18.47 -19.63
N GLU A 159 -30.24 -17.86 -20.59
CA GLU A 159 -29.77 -17.80 -21.97
C GLU A 159 -28.44 -17.05 -22.09
N ASP A 160 -27.53 -17.52 -22.94
CA ASP A 160 -26.18 -16.95 -23.17
C ASP A 160 -26.15 -15.42 -23.36
N ARG A 161 -27.14 -14.88 -24.09
CA ARG A 161 -27.28 -13.43 -24.33
C ARG A 161 -27.53 -12.62 -23.06
N THR A 162 -27.94 -13.24 -21.95
CA THR A 162 -28.21 -12.58 -20.67
C THR A 162 -26.97 -12.40 -19.80
N PHE A 163 -25.82 -12.96 -20.17
CA PHE A 163 -24.54 -12.71 -19.51
C PHE A 163 -23.88 -11.42 -20.01
N SER A 164 -23.16 -10.73 -19.11
CA SER A 164 -22.44 -9.48 -19.41
C SER A 164 -20.96 -9.69 -19.77
N SER A 165 -20.47 -10.93 -19.70
CA SER A 165 -19.10 -11.33 -20.01
C SER A 165 -19.11 -12.58 -20.91
N LEU A 166 -18.09 -12.71 -21.77
CA LEU A 166 -17.90 -13.90 -22.61
C LEU A 166 -17.66 -15.17 -21.79
N MET A 167 -17.12 -15.03 -20.57
CA MET A 167 -16.87 -16.14 -19.63
C MET A 167 -18.10 -16.59 -18.83
N LYS A 168 -19.31 -16.08 -19.14
CA LYS A 168 -20.61 -16.38 -18.48
C LYS A 168 -20.63 -16.28 -16.93
N ASN A 169 -19.68 -15.56 -16.33
CA ASN A 169 -19.52 -15.45 -14.88
C ASN A 169 -20.28 -14.29 -14.23
N ARG A 170 -20.99 -13.46 -15.01
CA ARG A 170 -21.85 -12.37 -14.50
C ARG A 170 -23.07 -12.19 -15.38
N LEU A 171 -24.26 -12.19 -14.78
CA LEU A 171 -25.53 -11.88 -15.46
C LEU A 171 -25.74 -10.37 -15.62
N LYS A 172 -26.41 -9.98 -16.71
CA LYS A 172 -26.94 -8.63 -16.92
C LYS A 172 -28.03 -8.33 -15.90
N ARG A 173 -28.24 -7.05 -15.60
CA ARG A 173 -29.14 -6.60 -14.52
C ARG A 173 -30.63 -6.73 -14.86
N ASP A 174 -30.98 -6.98 -16.11
CA ASP A 174 -32.32 -7.33 -16.59
C ASP A 174 -32.52 -8.83 -16.79
N ALA A 175 -31.47 -9.65 -16.61
CA ALA A 175 -31.57 -11.10 -16.72
C ALA A 175 -32.65 -11.66 -15.78
N VAL A 176 -33.38 -12.64 -16.28
CA VAL A 176 -34.35 -13.47 -15.56
C VAL A 176 -34.11 -14.90 -16.03
N PRO A 177 -34.26 -15.92 -15.16
CA PRO A 177 -34.14 -17.29 -15.61
C PRO A 177 -35.30 -17.61 -16.55
N THR A 178 -35.02 -18.29 -17.65
CA THR A 178 -35.99 -18.64 -18.70
C THR A 178 -35.85 -20.07 -19.21
N ILE A 179 -34.73 -20.73 -18.91
CA ILE A 179 -34.45 -22.09 -19.33
C ILE A 179 -34.70 -23.03 -18.15
N PHE A 180 -35.88 -23.63 -18.13
CA PHE A 180 -36.19 -24.78 -17.31
C PHE A 180 -36.62 -25.88 -18.27
N GLU A 181 -35.87 -26.97 -18.34
CA GLU A 181 -36.26 -28.11 -19.14
C GLU A 181 -37.56 -28.67 -18.57
N VAL A 182 -38.61 -28.68 -19.40
CA VAL A 182 -39.85 -29.37 -19.06
C VAL A 182 -39.57 -30.85 -19.21
N VAL A 183 -39.10 -31.48 -18.13
CA VAL A 183 -39.12 -32.93 -18.03
C VAL A 183 -40.58 -33.35 -17.96
N LEU A 184 -41.12 -33.75 -19.11
CA LEU A 184 -42.32 -34.57 -19.19
C LEU A 184 -42.00 -35.94 -18.57
N LEU A 185 -42.00 -36.00 -17.24
CA LEU A 185 -42.14 -37.27 -16.54
C LEU A 185 -43.54 -37.77 -16.84
N GLY A 186 -43.61 -38.87 -17.59
CA GLY A 186 -44.86 -39.51 -17.96
C GLY A 186 -45.66 -39.88 -16.71
N ILE A 187 -46.96 -39.62 -16.76
CA ILE A 187 -47.91 -40.16 -15.79
C ILE A 187 -47.98 -41.67 -16.03
N SER A 188 -47.59 -42.45 -15.02
CA SER A 188 -48.16 -43.77 -14.75
C SER A 188 -48.76 -43.71 -13.35
N GLU A 189 -50.06 -43.90 -13.23
CA GLU A 189 -50.75 -44.00 -11.93
C GLU A 189 -50.15 -45.16 -11.10
N PRO A 190 -50.28 -45.09 -9.77
CA PRO A 190 -51.42 -45.81 -9.20
C PRO A 190 -52.31 -44.97 -8.27
N GLN A 191 -53.53 -45.49 -8.16
CA GLN A 191 -54.59 -45.14 -7.20
C GLN A 191 -54.14 -45.30 -5.73
N GLY A 192 -54.92 -44.76 -4.78
CA GLY A 192 -55.05 -45.42 -3.47
C GLY A 192 -54.74 -44.64 -2.20
N ASP A 193 -55.45 -43.53 -1.98
CA ASP A 193 -56.25 -43.27 -0.76
C ASP A 193 -55.64 -43.02 0.66
N LEU A 194 -56.47 -42.33 1.46
CA LEU A 194 -56.52 -42.25 2.94
C LEU A 194 -55.39 -41.63 3.80
N PHE A 195 -55.66 -40.37 4.21
CA PHE A 195 -55.61 -39.84 5.59
C PHE A 195 -54.69 -40.49 6.66
N SER A 196 -53.85 -39.68 7.33
CA SER A 196 -54.23 -39.03 8.62
C SER A 196 -53.09 -38.20 9.27
N ARG A 197 -53.43 -37.41 10.30
CA ARG A 197 -52.56 -36.51 11.09
C ARG A 197 -52.12 -37.15 12.41
N SER A 198 -50.89 -36.88 12.85
CA SER A 198 -50.54 -36.44 14.23
C SER A 198 -49.02 -36.18 14.31
N THR A 199 -48.49 -34.98 14.56
CA THR A 199 -48.29 -34.35 15.89
C THR A 199 -47.73 -35.27 16.99
N GLN A 200 -46.42 -35.17 17.30
CA GLN A 200 -45.92 -34.66 18.59
C GLN A 200 -44.37 -34.72 18.72
N GLU A 201 -43.83 -33.69 19.37
CA GLU A 201 -42.50 -33.63 20.04
C GLU A 201 -42.61 -34.28 21.46
N PRO A 202 -41.55 -34.40 22.31
CA PRO A 202 -40.11 -34.19 22.10
C PRO A 202 -39.22 -35.29 22.78
N ASN A 203 -37.93 -34.97 22.95
CA ASN A 203 -37.06 -35.30 24.11
C ASN A 203 -36.22 -36.61 24.20
N GLN A 204 -34.91 -36.34 24.33
CA GLN A 204 -33.99 -36.77 25.41
C GLN A 204 -33.04 -38.00 25.29
N LEU A 205 -31.79 -37.67 25.66
CA LEU A 205 -30.76 -38.41 26.39
C LEU A 205 -30.00 -39.61 25.76
N MET A 206 -28.69 -39.36 25.59
CA MET A 206 -27.59 -40.04 26.29
C MET A 206 -27.64 -41.57 26.47
N SER A 207 -26.77 -42.28 25.75
CA SER A 207 -25.71 -43.13 26.33
C SER A 207 -24.87 -43.70 25.17
N ASN A 208 -23.59 -43.35 25.08
CA ASN A 208 -22.44 -43.94 25.76
C ASN A 208 -21.95 -45.26 25.15
N SER A 209 -20.64 -45.22 24.91
CA SER A 209 -19.67 -46.31 24.85
C SER A 209 -19.55 -47.17 23.60
N THR A 210 -18.38 -47.70 23.21
CA THR A 210 -16.90 -47.52 23.40
C THR A 210 -16.32 -48.79 22.71
N ILE A 211 -15.00 -48.96 22.62
CA ILE A 211 -14.27 -50.21 22.27
C ILE A 211 -14.24 -50.41 20.73
N GLU A 212 -13.13 -50.08 20.06
CA GLU A 212 -11.86 -50.87 19.94
C GLU A 212 -12.05 -52.14 19.09
N SER A 213 -11.09 -52.64 18.32
CA SER A 213 -9.79 -52.15 17.82
C SER A 213 -9.29 -53.14 16.74
N GLU A 214 -8.30 -52.74 15.91
CA GLU A 214 -7.32 -53.66 15.26
C GLU A 214 -7.87 -54.72 14.25
N THR A 215 -7.12 -55.33 13.31
CA THR A 215 -5.71 -55.23 12.85
C THR A 215 -5.58 -55.66 11.37
N ASN A 216 -4.53 -55.16 10.70
CA ASN A 216 -3.65 -55.79 9.67
C ASN A 216 -4.17 -56.56 8.41
N SER A 217 -3.70 -56.08 7.26
CA SER A 217 -3.02 -56.76 6.11
C SER A 217 -3.16 -58.28 5.87
N THR A 218 -3.07 -58.84 4.64
CA THR A 218 -2.01 -58.59 3.62
C THR A 218 -2.30 -59.27 2.25
N ILE A 219 -1.70 -58.73 1.16
CA ILE A 219 -1.23 -59.39 -0.10
C ILE A 219 -2.22 -60.05 -1.10
N MET A 220 -2.07 -59.62 -2.37
CA MET A 220 -1.89 -60.35 -3.66
C MET A 220 -2.78 -59.78 -4.79
N GLU A 221 -2.30 -58.88 -5.66
CA GLU A 221 -1.42 -59.06 -6.84
C GLU A 221 -2.19 -59.49 -8.12
N VAL A 222 -1.88 -58.81 -9.25
CA VAL A 222 -1.85 -59.26 -10.68
C VAL A 222 -2.00 -58.04 -11.63
N GLN A 223 -1.02 -57.82 -12.51
CA GLN A 223 -1.13 -56.98 -13.72
C GLN A 223 -1.46 -57.85 -14.96
N PRO A 224 -1.85 -57.26 -16.12
CA PRO A 224 -0.86 -56.92 -17.18
C PRO A 224 -1.04 -55.47 -17.72
N THR A 225 0.00 -54.63 -17.91
CA THR A 225 1.01 -54.55 -19.00
C THR A 225 0.43 -54.34 -20.42
N CYS A 226 0.60 -53.17 -21.08
CA CYS A 226 1.71 -52.76 -22.00
C CYS A 226 1.33 -52.91 -23.50
N SER A 227 1.98 -52.30 -24.52
CA SER A 227 2.63 -50.97 -24.72
C SER A 227 3.25 -50.90 -26.15
N PHE A 228 3.38 -49.70 -26.77
CA PHE A 228 4.19 -49.40 -27.99
C PHE A 228 3.70 -50.05 -29.32
N HIS A 229 4.08 -49.62 -30.55
CA HIS A 229 5.35 -49.06 -31.07
C HIS A 229 5.21 -48.09 -32.28
N SER A 230 6.33 -47.77 -32.95
CA SER A 230 6.50 -46.72 -33.98
C SER A 230 7.22 -47.20 -35.28
N SER A 231 7.11 -46.37 -36.33
CA SER A 231 8.09 -46.08 -37.43
C SER A 231 8.33 -47.06 -38.62
N ASP A 232 8.90 -46.47 -39.71
CA ASP A 232 9.59 -47.05 -40.91
C ASP A 232 8.76 -47.39 -42.19
N LEU A 233 9.18 -47.17 -43.48
CA LEU A 233 10.29 -46.42 -44.14
C LEU A 233 10.06 -46.24 -45.70
N ALA A 234 10.90 -45.42 -46.41
CA ALA A 234 11.37 -45.54 -47.84
C ALA A 234 10.43 -45.27 -49.09
N THR A 235 10.88 -44.96 -50.36
CA THR A 235 11.80 -43.91 -50.94
C THR A 235 11.64 -43.71 -52.49
N THR A 236 11.59 -42.45 -53.03
CA THR A 236 12.04 -41.94 -54.40
C THR A 236 11.47 -42.50 -55.75
N PRO A 237 11.70 -41.90 -56.98
CA PRO A 237 12.42 -40.66 -57.42
C PRO A 237 11.77 -39.69 -58.49
N ALA A 238 12.25 -38.42 -58.48
CA ALA A 238 12.53 -37.41 -59.55
C ALA A 238 11.84 -37.31 -60.96
N LYS A 239 11.44 -36.07 -61.36
CA LYS A 239 12.11 -35.24 -62.41
C LYS A 239 11.58 -33.77 -62.55
N SER A 240 12.32 -32.95 -63.31
CA SER A 240 12.37 -31.47 -63.44
C SER A 240 11.15 -30.78 -64.13
N THR A 241 11.03 -29.44 -64.28
CA THR A 241 12.05 -28.38 -64.51
C THR A 241 11.47 -26.93 -64.38
N LYS A 242 12.28 -25.97 -63.91
CA LYS A 242 12.29 -24.49 -64.22
C LYS A 242 11.05 -23.63 -63.87
N ASP A 243 11.10 -22.35 -63.48
CA ASP A 243 12.16 -21.31 -63.31
C ASP A 243 11.53 -20.11 -62.52
N VAL A 244 12.17 -19.09 -61.91
CA VAL A 244 13.59 -18.70 -61.72
C VAL A 244 13.76 -17.70 -60.53
N LEU A 245 14.97 -17.61 -59.93
CA LEU A 245 15.54 -16.52 -59.10
C LEU A 245 14.97 -16.13 -57.70
N SER A 246 15.80 -15.35 -57.01
CA SER A 246 15.89 -15.16 -55.54
C SER A 246 15.94 -13.69 -55.10
N GLN A 247 16.04 -13.48 -53.78
CA GLN A 247 16.52 -12.28 -53.06
C GLN A 247 15.55 -11.12 -52.77
N THR A 248 15.21 -11.05 -51.48
CA THR A 248 15.24 -9.88 -50.58
C THR A 248 15.40 -8.47 -51.17
N SER A 249 14.48 -7.55 -50.86
CA SER A 249 14.69 -6.46 -49.88
C SER A 249 13.66 -5.31 -49.94
N ALA A 250 13.52 -4.63 -48.80
CA ALA A 250 13.27 -3.18 -48.65
C ALA A 250 12.03 -2.46 -49.29
N ILE A 251 11.19 -1.93 -48.38
CA ILE A 251 10.74 -0.51 -48.33
C ILE A 251 9.56 -0.03 -49.23
N LEU A 252 8.69 0.78 -48.58
CA LEU A 252 7.73 1.80 -49.08
C LEU A 252 6.31 1.44 -49.65
N THR A 253 5.33 2.12 -49.05
CA THR A 253 4.08 2.71 -49.60
C THR A 253 2.87 1.87 -50.06
N ALA A 254 1.77 2.06 -49.32
CA ALA A 254 0.43 2.55 -49.73
C ALA A 254 -0.39 1.89 -50.87
N ASN A 255 -1.72 1.85 -50.63
CA ASN A 255 -2.83 1.64 -51.59
C ASN A 255 -2.95 0.20 -52.18
N VAL A 256 -4.10 -0.44 -52.42
CA VAL A 256 -5.56 -0.13 -52.32
C VAL A 256 -6.26 -1.43 -51.79
N SER A 257 -7.49 -1.49 -51.23
CA SER A 257 -8.70 -1.88 -52.04
C SER A 257 -10.00 -2.09 -51.23
N ARG A 258 -10.23 -1.40 -50.09
CA ARG A 258 -11.59 -1.36 -49.46
C ARG A 258 -12.19 0.03 -49.22
N LYS A 259 -11.44 1.12 -49.49
CA LYS A 259 -11.90 2.51 -49.31
C LYS A 259 -12.58 3.13 -50.56
N LYS A 260 -12.49 2.49 -51.74
CA LYS A 260 -13.05 2.99 -53.02
C LYS A 260 -14.56 2.73 -53.24
N LYS A 261 -15.25 1.95 -52.39
CA LYS A 261 -16.70 1.66 -52.54
C LYS A 261 -17.63 2.50 -51.65
N LEU A 262 -17.11 3.19 -50.62
CA LEU A 262 -17.93 4.03 -49.72
C LEU A 262 -17.95 5.52 -50.11
N ILE A 263 -16.87 6.02 -50.73
CA ILE A 263 -16.80 7.41 -51.23
C ILE A 263 -17.70 7.61 -52.47
N LYS A 264 -18.01 6.55 -53.22
CA LYS A 264 -18.76 6.61 -54.48
C LYS A 264 -20.27 6.85 -54.32
N THR A 265 -20.81 6.80 -53.09
CA THR A 265 -22.25 6.99 -52.81
C THR A 265 -22.55 8.40 -52.27
N MET A 266 -21.64 9.02 -51.50
CA MET A 266 -21.86 10.35 -50.91
C MET A 266 -21.56 11.54 -51.85
N ALA A 267 -20.93 11.30 -53.00
CA ALA A 267 -20.71 12.33 -54.02
C ALA A 267 -21.95 12.61 -54.90
N ARG A 268 -23.05 11.86 -54.75
CA ARG A 268 -24.18 11.85 -55.70
C ARG A 268 -25.41 12.69 -55.30
N GLN A 269 -25.27 13.61 -54.33
CA GLN A 269 -26.35 14.52 -53.89
C GLN A 269 -25.92 15.98 -53.73
N ARG A 270 -24.74 16.38 -54.24
CA ARG A 270 -24.23 17.77 -54.22
C ARG A 270 -23.93 18.39 -55.59
N ARG A 271 -24.35 17.76 -56.69
CA ARG A 271 -24.32 18.34 -58.05
C ARG A 271 -25.60 18.01 -58.83
N SER A 272 -26.68 18.69 -58.45
CA SER A 272 -27.92 18.76 -59.22
C SER A 272 -28.65 20.08 -58.95
N GLN A 273 -27.93 21.20 -59.10
CA GLN A 273 -28.48 22.56 -59.30
C GLN A 273 -27.33 23.54 -59.63
N ALA A 274 -26.80 23.42 -60.85
CA ALA A 274 -26.06 24.47 -61.57
C ALA A 274 -25.72 23.96 -62.99
N ILE A 275 -26.46 24.44 -64.00
CA ILE A 275 -26.01 24.89 -65.34
C ILE A 275 -27.23 25.04 -66.26
N SER A 276 -27.54 26.30 -66.59
CA SER A 276 -28.14 26.85 -67.83
C SER A 276 -28.52 28.29 -67.49
N GLY A 277 -27.76 29.32 -67.90
CA GLY A 277 -27.82 29.87 -69.26
C GLY A 277 -28.94 30.91 -69.30
N ALA A 278 -28.72 32.14 -68.82
CA ALA A 278 -28.19 33.29 -69.57
C ALA A 278 -29.25 33.97 -70.47
N GLU A 279 -29.68 35.20 -70.13
CA GLU A 279 -29.46 36.43 -70.94
C GLU A 279 -30.17 37.71 -70.40
N CYS A 280 -29.63 38.86 -70.84
CA CYS A 280 -30.21 40.22 -70.99
C CYS A 280 -30.77 41.08 -69.80
N LYS A 281 -29.94 42.09 -69.45
CA LYS A 281 -30.20 43.56 -69.35
C LYS A 281 -31.40 44.14 -68.54
N ASN A 282 -31.04 45.12 -67.69
CA ASN A 282 -31.68 46.41 -67.33
C ASN A 282 -33.23 46.51 -67.35
N SER A 283 -33.89 47.11 -66.35
CA SER A 283 -33.52 48.39 -65.72
C SER A 283 -33.93 48.52 -64.24
N LYS A 284 -33.58 49.68 -63.65
CA LYS A 284 -34.07 50.17 -62.35
C LYS A 284 -35.61 50.25 -62.34
N ASP A 285 -36.20 50.11 -61.16
CA ASP A 285 -37.02 51.21 -60.65
C ASP A 285 -37.06 51.29 -59.11
N LYS A 286 -37.44 52.45 -58.57
CA LYS A 286 -37.28 52.80 -57.14
C LYS A 286 -38.49 53.59 -56.60
N GLY A 287 -39.05 53.13 -55.48
CA GLY A 287 -40.07 53.87 -54.71
C GLY A 287 -41.50 53.80 -55.28
N THR A 288 -42.54 54.22 -54.56
CA THR A 288 -42.59 54.65 -53.15
C THR A 288 -44.03 54.64 -52.63
N ASN A 289 -44.18 54.62 -51.30
CA ASN A 289 -45.29 55.20 -50.53
C ASN A 289 -46.71 54.58 -50.50
N SER A 290 -47.08 54.23 -49.26
CA SER A 290 -48.30 54.63 -48.52
C SER A 290 -49.71 54.12 -48.89
N SER A 291 -50.34 53.57 -47.84
CA SER A 291 -51.75 53.75 -47.43
C SER A 291 -52.89 53.29 -48.36
N SER A 292 -53.65 52.30 -47.87
CA SER A 292 -55.10 52.46 -47.66
C SER A 292 -55.64 51.39 -46.69
N SER A 293 -56.85 51.59 -46.20
CA SER A 293 -57.48 50.93 -45.05
C SER A 293 -58.62 49.98 -45.43
N ASN A 294 -59.06 49.19 -44.44
CA ASN A 294 -60.36 48.48 -44.33
C ASN A 294 -60.62 47.25 -45.24
N GLY A 295 -61.30 46.24 -44.67
CA GLY A 295 -61.93 45.16 -45.45
C GLY A 295 -62.04 43.78 -44.77
N SER A 296 -62.98 43.63 -43.81
CA SER A 296 -63.78 42.41 -43.51
C SER A 296 -63.21 40.97 -43.67
N ASN A 297 -63.31 40.18 -42.57
CA ASN A 297 -63.30 38.70 -42.49
C ASN A 297 -64.25 38.03 -43.52
N PRO A 298 -64.07 36.75 -43.99
CA PRO A 298 -63.83 35.53 -43.18
C PRO A 298 -62.98 34.43 -43.91
N PRO A 299 -63.04 33.10 -43.59
CA PRO A 299 -63.24 32.40 -42.31
C PRO A 299 -61.97 31.64 -41.82
N LYS A 300 -62.10 30.88 -40.73
CA LYS A 300 -61.02 30.15 -40.03
C LYS A 300 -60.28 29.12 -40.91
N THR A 301 -58.95 29.17 -40.90
CA THR A 301 -58.09 28.00 -41.16
C THR A 301 -56.99 27.91 -40.09
N GLN A 302 -56.97 26.83 -39.29
CA GLN A 302 -55.97 26.65 -38.23
C GLN A 302 -54.63 26.13 -38.79
N GLN A 303 -53.61 26.99 -38.91
CA GLN A 303 -52.22 26.52 -38.97
C GLN A 303 -51.63 26.45 -37.56
N LYS A 304 -51.35 25.22 -37.10
CA LYS A 304 -50.67 24.95 -35.83
C LYS A 304 -49.24 25.49 -35.87
N LYS A 305 -48.96 26.56 -35.12
CA LYS A 305 -47.61 26.82 -34.58
C LYS A 305 -47.26 25.74 -33.56
N GLN A 306 -46.84 24.56 -34.00
CA GLN A 306 -46.14 23.61 -33.11
C GLN A 306 -44.76 24.19 -32.79
N THR A 307 -44.67 24.79 -31.61
CA THR A 307 -43.58 25.67 -31.22
C THR A 307 -42.31 24.91 -30.81
N ILE A 308 -41.19 25.59 -31.02
CA ILE A 308 -39.80 25.19 -30.71
C ILE A 308 -39.60 24.67 -29.27
N LEU A 309 -40.51 25.01 -28.33
CA LEU A 309 -40.49 24.63 -26.91
C LEU A 309 -40.35 23.12 -26.62
N SER A 310 -40.87 22.24 -27.49
CA SER A 310 -40.84 20.78 -27.26
C SER A 310 -39.42 20.19 -27.27
N TYR A 311 -38.57 20.67 -28.18
CA TYR A 311 -37.17 20.26 -28.28
C TYR A 311 -36.35 20.74 -27.07
N TRP A 312 -36.63 21.95 -26.57
CA TRP A 312 -35.96 22.50 -25.39
C TRP A 312 -36.17 21.66 -24.12
N LYS A 313 -37.36 21.06 -23.93
CA LYS A 313 -37.62 20.21 -22.74
C LYS A 313 -36.80 18.92 -22.77
N HIS A 314 -36.70 18.27 -23.93
CA HIS A 314 -35.83 17.09 -24.09
C HIS A 314 -34.35 17.46 -23.97
N PHE A 315 -33.94 18.58 -24.56
CA PHE A 315 -32.58 19.10 -24.48
C PHE A 315 -32.15 19.39 -23.03
N ILE A 316 -33.01 20.02 -22.23
CA ILE A 316 -32.77 20.23 -20.78
C ILE A 316 -32.65 18.88 -20.04
N GLY A 317 -33.51 17.91 -20.34
CA GLY A 317 -33.41 16.55 -19.77
C GLY A 317 -32.06 15.86 -20.08
N PHE A 318 -31.60 15.95 -21.33
CA PHE A 318 -30.29 15.44 -21.73
C PHE A 318 -29.13 16.18 -21.06
N ILE A 319 -29.24 17.51 -20.88
CA ILE A 319 -28.25 18.31 -20.14
C ILE A 319 -28.21 17.87 -18.67
N CYS A 320 -29.35 17.76 -17.99
CA CYS A 320 -29.41 17.33 -16.59
C CYS A 320 -28.87 15.90 -16.40
N PHE A 321 -29.17 14.98 -17.32
CA PHE A 321 -28.58 13.64 -17.31
C PHE A 321 -27.06 13.68 -17.55
N GLY A 322 -26.59 14.48 -18.51
CA GLY A 322 -25.17 14.69 -18.77
C GLY A 322 -24.41 15.27 -17.58
N ILE A 323 -25.01 16.23 -16.86
CA ILE A 323 -24.47 16.77 -15.61
C ILE A 323 -24.43 15.70 -14.52
N ALA A 324 -25.51 14.92 -14.34
CA ALA A 324 -25.55 13.85 -13.34
C ALA A 324 -24.50 12.76 -13.61
N VAL A 325 -24.30 12.37 -14.87
CA VAL A 325 -23.24 11.44 -15.29
C VAL A 325 -21.86 12.07 -15.06
N GLY A 326 -21.67 13.35 -15.39
CA GLY A 326 -20.40 14.06 -15.18
C GLY A 326 -20.03 14.15 -13.69
N VAL A 327 -20.97 14.55 -12.83
CA VAL A 327 -20.77 14.61 -11.37
C VAL A 327 -20.53 13.21 -10.79
N GLY A 328 -21.29 12.20 -11.23
CA GLY A 328 -21.08 10.81 -10.79
C GLY A 328 -19.73 10.25 -11.24
N TYR A 329 -19.25 10.62 -12.42
CA TYR A 329 -17.92 10.24 -12.92
C TYR A 329 -16.79 10.96 -12.18
N MET A 330 -16.93 12.25 -11.86
CA MET A 330 -15.97 12.96 -11.02
C MET A 330 -15.90 12.37 -9.61
N GLY A 331 -17.04 12.11 -8.96
CA GLY A 331 -17.06 11.45 -7.65
C GLY A 331 -16.51 10.02 -7.66
N TYR A 332 -16.66 9.29 -8.78
CA TYR A 332 -15.97 8.01 -8.99
C TYR A 332 -14.44 8.20 -9.06
N LEU A 333 -13.94 9.16 -9.84
CA LEU A 333 -12.50 9.45 -9.94
C LEU A 333 -11.90 9.90 -8.61
N GLU A 334 -12.56 10.80 -7.88
CA GLU A 334 -12.15 11.27 -6.55
C GLU A 334 -12.03 10.14 -5.51
N THR A 335 -12.85 9.09 -5.63
CA THR A 335 -12.88 7.97 -4.66
C THR A 335 -11.99 6.80 -5.04
N ARG A 336 -11.42 6.73 -6.26
CA ARG A 336 -10.52 5.62 -6.63
C ARG A 336 -9.29 5.54 -5.75
N VAL A 337 -8.70 6.70 -5.42
CA VAL A 337 -7.42 6.75 -4.71
C VAL A 337 -7.48 6.03 -3.36
N ASN A 338 -8.62 6.11 -2.64
CA ASN A 338 -8.84 5.51 -1.33
C ASN A 338 -9.89 4.38 -1.32
N THR A 339 -10.15 3.76 -2.48
CA THR A 339 -10.96 2.53 -2.56
C THR A 339 -10.03 1.29 -2.61
N PRO A 340 -10.20 0.29 -1.74
CA PRO A 340 -9.44 -0.97 -1.79
C PRO A 340 -9.57 -1.69 -3.15
N TYR A 341 -8.55 -2.47 -3.52
CA TYR A 341 -8.56 -3.24 -4.77
C TYR A 341 -9.71 -4.25 -4.86
N ASP A 342 -9.97 -5.02 -3.80
CA ASP A 342 -11.13 -5.90 -3.65
C ASP A 342 -11.59 -5.96 -2.17
N ASP A 343 -12.66 -6.72 -1.92
CA ASP A 343 -13.26 -6.93 -0.60
C ASP A 343 -12.60 -8.06 0.22
N LYS A 344 -11.67 -8.83 -0.38
CA LYS A 344 -11.04 -10.01 0.20
C LYS A 344 -9.61 -9.72 0.61
N LYS A 345 -9.41 -9.42 1.89
CA LYS A 345 -8.08 -9.25 2.47
C LYS A 345 -7.13 -10.39 2.11
N MET A 346 -5.86 -10.06 1.87
CA MET A 346 -4.72 -10.98 1.78
C MET A 346 -4.46 -11.65 3.12
N VAL A 347 -4.44 -10.86 4.19
CA VAL A 347 -4.29 -11.32 5.57
C VAL A 347 -5.59 -12.01 6.01
N VAL A 348 -5.59 -13.35 6.00
CA VAL A 348 -6.75 -14.19 6.42
C VAL A 348 -6.62 -14.62 7.87
N LYS A 349 -5.41 -15.01 8.29
CA LYS A 349 -5.07 -15.36 9.66
C LYS A 349 -4.21 -14.24 10.22
N SER A 350 -4.56 -13.74 11.40
CA SER A 350 -3.79 -12.72 12.12
C SER A 350 -4.15 -12.74 13.59
N GLY A 351 -3.42 -11.99 14.42
CA GLY A 351 -3.71 -11.96 15.84
C GLY A 351 -3.56 -13.35 16.47
N LEU A 352 -4.63 -13.82 17.13
CA LEU A 352 -4.67 -15.12 17.81
C LEU A 352 -4.70 -16.34 16.87
N ASP A 353 -5.01 -16.18 15.58
CA ASP A 353 -4.91 -17.28 14.60
C ASP A 353 -3.45 -17.72 14.34
N ILE A 354 -2.48 -16.89 14.75
CA ILE A 354 -1.03 -17.11 14.62
C ILE A 354 -0.38 -16.82 15.99
N PRO A 355 -0.62 -17.67 17.01
CA PRO A 355 -0.30 -17.36 18.40
C PRO A 355 1.21 -17.20 18.67
N ASP A 356 2.06 -17.88 17.89
CA ASP A 356 3.52 -17.72 17.87
C ASP A 356 3.96 -16.30 17.48
N ARG A 357 3.20 -15.59 16.64
CA ARG A 357 3.49 -14.20 16.26
C ARG A 357 2.51 -13.19 16.86
N PHE A 358 1.64 -13.58 17.80
CA PHE A 358 0.66 -12.67 18.38
C PHE A 358 1.33 -11.54 19.17
N TRP A 359 2.18 -11.89 20.15
CA TRP A 359 3.03 -10.97 20.91
C TRP A 359 4.40 -10.83 20.25
N GLY A 360 4.97 -9.62 20.28
CA GLY A 360 6.37 -9.42 19.90
C GLY A 360 6.85 -8.00 20.14
N THR A 361 8.11 -7.75 19.78
CA THR A 361 8.83 -6.47 19.89
C THR A 361 8.38 -5.43 18.85
N TYR A 362 7.10 -5.46 18.48
CA TYR A 362 6.53 -4.82 17.29
C TYR A 362 6.36 -3.29 17.40
N ARG A 363 7.15 -2.64 18.26
CA ARG A 363 7.30 -1.19 18.41
C ARG A 363 8.76 -0.78 18.16
N PRO A 364 9.27 -0.89 16.92
CA PRO A 364 10.69 -0.71 16.64
C PRO A 364 11.24 0.68 17.01
N GLY A 365 10.37 1.70 17.11
CA GLY A 365 10.72 3.07 17.49
C GLY A 365 11.07 3.29 18.97
N VAL A 366 10.83 2.33 19.86
CA VAL A 366 11.28 2.40 21.27
C VAL A 366 12.45 1.45 21.51
N TYR A 367 13.30 1.74 22.51
CA TYR A 367 14.45 0.89 22.81
C TYR A 367 14.04 -0.54 23.20
N PHE A 368 13.02 -0.69 24.03
CA PHE A 368 12.44 -2.00 24.34
C PHE A 368 10.96 -1.87 24.69
N GLY A 369 10.13 -2.70 24.07
CA GLY A 369 8.71 -2.77 24.36
C GLY A 369 8.01 -3.84 23.54
N LEU A 370 6.92 -4.37 24.08
CA LEU A 370 6.13 -5.44 23.48
C LEU A 370 4.73 -4.92 23.15
N LYS A 371 4.12 -5.47 22.10
CA LYS A 371 2.68 -5.29 21.79
C LYS A 371 2.12 -6.53 21.10
N THR A 372 0.80 -6.61 21.04
CA THR A 372 0.11 -7.60 20.21
C THR A 372 -0.03 -7.12 18.75
N ARG A 373 -0.24 -8.08 17.83
CA ARG A 373 -0.71 -7.84 16.46
C ARG A 373 -2.22 -7.56 16.40
N ASP A 374 -2.73 -6.75 17.35
CA ASP A 374 -4.11 -6.27 17.35
C ASP A 374 -4.19 -4.82 16.85
N PRO A 375 -5.22 -4.46 16.07
CA PRO A 375 -5.51 -3.07 15.68
C PRO A 375 -5.50 -2.07 16.85
N TYR A 376 -5.97 -2.51 18.02
CA TYR A 376 -6.07 -1.72 19.25
C TYR A 376 -5.45 -2.52 20.39
N SER A 377 -4.13 -2.64 20.32
CA SER A 377 -3.30 -3.47 21.20
C SER A 377 -3.02 -2.82 22.55
N LEU A 378 -2.92 -3.64 23.60
CA LEU A 378 -2.11 -3.30 24.75
C LEU A 378 -0.65 -3.09 24.31
N VAL A 379 0.01 -2.05 24.83
CA VAL A 379 1.44 -1.85 24.63
C VAL A 379 2.17 -1.78 25.97
N THR A 380 3.37 -2.38 26.03
CA THR A 380 4.29 -2.25 27.15
C THR A 380 5.61 -1.67 26.68
N GLY A 381 6.44 -1.21 27.62
CA GLY A 381 7.78 -0.76 27.30
C GLY A 381 8.61 -0.38 28.52
N LEU A 382 9.90 -0.17 28.25
CA LEU A 382 10.90 0.29 29.19
C LEU A 382 11.24 1.76 28.93
N MET A 383 11.35 2.52 30.01
CA MET A 383 12.14 3.74 30.08
C MET A 383 13.21 3.55 31.16
N TRP A 384 14.33 4.27 31.08
CA TRP A 384 15.29 4.31 32.17
C TRP A 384 15.97 5.68 32.28
N TYR A 385 16.51 5.96 33.45
CA TYR A 385 17.45 7.05 33.70
C TYR A 385 18.32 6.75 34.92
N PHE A 386 19.42 7.48 35.05
CA PHE A 386 20.29 7.45 36.22
C PHE A 386 20.01 8.72 37.04
N PRO A 387 19.51 8.65 38.29
CA PRO A 387 19.08 9.84 39.06
C PRO A 387 20.12 10.95 39.13
N ARG A 388 21.42 10.61 39.28
CA ARG A 388 22.55 11.55 39.29
C ARG A 388 22.77 12.31 37.97
N ARG A 389 22.18 11.85 36.86
CA ARG A 389 22.38 12.39 35.49
C ARG A 389 21.10 12.96 34.88
N LEU A 390 19.98 12.87 35.59
CA LEU A 390 18.70 13.42 35.17
C LEU A 390 18.75 14.95 35.26
N LYS A 391 18.51 15.64 34.14
CA LYS A 391 18.48 17.11 34.08
C LYS A 391 17.05 17.64 34.13
N PRO A 392 16.84 18.95 34.43
CA PRO A 392 15.55 19.60 34.30
C PRO A 392 14.90 19.34 32.94
N GLY A 393 13.58 19.15 32.90
CA GLY A 393 12.83 18.81 31.69
C GLY A 393 12.92 17.34 31.25
N GLY A 394 13.59 16.46 32.01
CA GLY A 394 13.65 15.02 31.72
C GLY A 394 14.68 14.61 30.67
N ASP A 395 15.63 15.49 30.34
CA ASP A 395 16.83 15.09 29.61
C ASP A 395 17.64 14.08 30.46
N GLY A 396 18.06 12.98 29.82
CA GLY A 396 18.56 11.77 30.46
C GLY A 396 17.55 10.63 30.63
N ILE A 397 16.24 10.84 30.38
CA ILE A 397 15.25 9.74 30.30
C ILE A 397 15.20 9.16 28.88
N ARG A 398 15.63 7.91 28.75
CA ARG A 398 15.63 7.13 27.50
C ARG A 398 14.29 6.43 27.31
N HIS A 399 13.77 6.43 26.08
CA HIS A 399 12.50 5.76 25.74
C HIS A 399 12.39 5.46 24.24
N TRP A 400 12.16 6.50 23.44
CA TRP A 400 12.27 6.46 21.98
C TRP A 400 13.71 6.20 21.57
N CYS A 401 13.92 5.42 20.51
CA CYS A 401 15.20 5.34 19.84
C CYS A 401 15.53 6.71 19.22
N GLU A 402 16.45 7.46 19.81
CA GLU A 402 16.88 8.77 19.33
C GLU A 402 18.39 8.80 19.09
N GLN A 403 18.82 9.27 17.91
CA GLN A 403 20.25 9.47 17.65
C GLN A 403 20.87 10.57 18.53
N GLY A 404 20.03 11.45 19.08
CA GLY A 404 20.42 12.49 20.04
C GLY A 404 20.71 11.98 21.45
N ASP A 405 20.33 10.75 21.80
CA ASP A 405 20.65 10.18 23.13
C ASP A 405 22.16 9.93 23.34
N GLY A 406 22.93 9.85 22.24
CA GLY A 406 24.39 9.70 22.29
C GLY A 406 24.89 8.31 22.71
N LEU A 407 24.04 7.28 22.67
CA LEU A 407 24.40 5.91 23.05
C LEU A 407 25.55 5.36 22.19
N GLU A 408 26.55 4.75 22.83
CA GLU A 408 27.74 4.22 22.14
C GLU A 408 27.38 3.07 21.18
N LYS A 409 26.41 2.25 21.59
CA LYS A 409 25.89 1.08 20.86
C LYS A 409 24.49 0.76 21.39
N TYR A 410 23.57 0.38 20.51
CA TYR A 410 22.43 -0.44 20.91
C TYR A 410 21.96 -1.34 19.76
N GLY A 411 21.44 -2.52 20.11
CA GLY A 411 20.83 -3.42 19.13
C GLY A 411 20.65 -4.84 19.66
N TRP A 412 19.82 -5.60 18.94
CA TRP A 412 19.64 -7.03 19.13
C TRP A 412 20.94 -7.78 18.79
N LEU A 413 21.37 -8.69 19.65
CA LEU A 413 22.47 -9.62 19.39
C LEU A 413 21.92 -10.95 18.85
N GLU A 414 20.81 -11.39 19.43
CA GLU A 414 20.09 -12.62 19.08
C GLU A 414 18.59 -12.29 19.08
N HIS A 415 17.85 -12.60 18.00
CA HIS A 415 16.39 -12.41 17.92
C HIS A 415 15.82 -13.28 16.80
N ASP A 416 14.89 -14.19 17.10
CA ASP A 416 14.35 -15.12 16.11
C ASP A 416 13.11 -14.62 15.37
N GLY A 417 12.48 -13.54 15.87
CA GLY A 417 11.24 -12.96 15.32
C GLY A 417 9.95 -13.55 15.89
N SER A 418 10.04 -14.60 16.71
CA SER A 418 8.88 -15.42 17.09
C SER A 418 8.79 -15.78 18.57
N SER A 419 9.91 -15.99 19.27
CA SER A 419 9.91 -16.63 20.58
C SER A 419 10.80 -15.95 21.62
N PHE A 420 11.92 -15.36 21.22
CA PHE A 420 12.86 -14.73 22.15
C PHE A 420 13.69 -13.62 21.49
N GLY A 421 14.39 -12.85 22.32
CA GLY A 421 15.47 -11.99 21.87
C GLY A 421 16.34 -11.48 23.01
N ILE A 422 17.55 -11.05 22.67
CA ILE A 422 18.55 -10.44 23.56
C ILE A 422 19.11 -9.20 22.88
N GLN A 423 18.96 -8.05 23.52
CA GLN A 423 19.50 -6.76 23.09
C GLN A 423 20.44 -6.20 24.16
N GLU A 424 21.48 -5.53 23.68
CA GLU A 424 22.47 -4.83 24.50
C GLU A 424 22.42 -3.32 24.18
N ILE A 425 22.55 -2.49 25.20
CA ILE A 425 22.47 -1.02 25.12
C ILE A 425 23.59 -0.42 25.98
N HIS A 426 24.47 0.39 25.38
CA HIS A 426 25.61 1.02 26.05
C HIS A 426 25.28 2.50 26.32
N ASP A 427 24.75 2.79 27.51
CA ASP A 427 24.48 4.14 28.03
C ASP A 427 25.56 4.48 29.07
N SER A 428 26.73 4.84 28.53
CA SER A 428 28.01 4.89 29.23
C SER A 428 27.97 5.69 30.55
N PRO A 429 28.67 5.25 31.61
CA PRO A 429 29.43 4.00 31.79
C PRO A 429 28.63 2.69 32.05
N PHE A 430 27.33 2.62 31.73
CA PHE A 430 26.53 1.41 31.99
C PHE A 430 26.20 0.61 30.73
N ILE A 431 26.00 -0.69 30.91
CA ILE A 431 25.50 -1.61 29.90
C ILE A 431 24.18 -2.17 30.39
N LEU A 432 23.10 -1.90 29.66
CA LEU A 432 21.81 -2.53 29.87
C LEU A 432 21.67 -3.73 28.93
N THR A 433 21.20 -4.85 29.45
CA THR A 433 20.80 -6.03 28.67
C THR A 433 19.30 -6.22 28.83
N THR A 434 18.56 -6.11 27.74
CA THR A 434 17.12 -6.41 27.70
C THR A 434 16.92 -7.70 26.93
N SER A 435 16.39 -8.73 27.58
CA SER A 435 16.02 -10.00 26.93
C SER A 435 14.55 -10.30 27.15
N PHE A 436 13.96 -11.13 26.28
CA PHE A 436 12.63 -11.70 26.52
C PHE A 436 12.54 -13.15 26.05
N VAL A 437 11.62 -13.89 26.66
CA VAL A 437 11.19 -15.23 26.26
C VAL A 437 9.66 -15.29 26.32
N LYS A 438 9.03 -15.91 25.33
CA LYS A 438 7.58 -16.18 25.30
C LYS A 438 7.30 -17.66 25.53
N ARG A 439 6.14 -17.96 26.12
CA ARG A 439 5.65 -19.33 26.32
C ARG A 439 4.20 -19.43 25.88
N LEU A 440 3.95 -20.24 24.85
CA LEU A 440 2.61 -20.46 24.31
C LEU A 440 1.70 -21.21 25.30
N GLY A 441 0.41 -20.86 25.28
CA GLY A 441 -0.64 -21.50 26.07
C GLY A 441 -1.85 -20.62 26.28
N GLY A 442 -2.93 -21.21 26.81
CA GLY A 442 -4.24 -20.56 26.89
C GLY A 442 -4.80 -20.19 25.50
N ASN A 443 -5.79 -19.29 25.50
CA ASN A 443 -6.52 -18.89 24.29
C ASN A 443 -6.16 -17.47 23.79
N HIS A 444 -5.29 -16.75 24.52
CA HIS A 444 -4.95 -15.35 24.24
C HIS A 444 -3.44 -15.13 24.01
N GLY A 445 -2.78 -16.10 23.36
CA GLY A 445 -1.39 -15.98 22.88
C GLY A 445 -0.28 -16.13 23.93
N GLY A 446 -0.57 -16.79 25.07
CA GLY A 446 0.44 -17.23 26.03
C GLY A 446 0.94 -16.19 27.03
N ASP A 447 2.06 -16.53 27.64
CA ASP A 447 2.81 -15.72 28.60
C ASP A 447 4.08 -15.14 27.93
N TRP A 448 4.64 -14.10 28.52
CA TRP A 448 6.01 -13.67 28.22
C TRP A 448 6.71 -13.14 29.46
N THR A 449 8.03 -13.13 29.45
CA THR A 449 8.83 -12.45 30.48
C THR A 449 9.96 -11.70 29.81
N ALA A 450 10.21 -10.49 30.30
CA ALA A 450 11.34 -9.66 29.92
C ALA A 450 12.30 -9.52 31.11
N ARG A 451 13.58 -9.83 30.92
CA ARG A 451 14.63 -9.60 31.91
C ARG A 451 15.45 -8.37 31.52
N ILE A 452 15.51 -7.40 32.42
CA ILE A 452 16.28 -6.17 32.28
C ILE A 452 17.41 -6.20 33.30
N SER A 453 18.65 -6.38 32.83
CA SER A 453 19.87 -6.28 33.64
C SER A 453 20.59 -4.97 33.36
N VAL A 454 21.11 -4.31 34.39
CA VAL A 454 21.98 -3.14 34.31
C VAL A 454 23.30 -3.50 34.98
N ASN A 455 24.40 -3.36 34.24
CA ASN A 455 25.76 -3.65 34.71
C ASN A 455 26.69 -2.45 34.49
N VAL A 456 27.78 -2.40 35.24
CA VAL A 456 28.86 -1.44 35.04
C VAL A 456 29.76 -1.92 33.90
N LYS A 457 30.14 -1.03 32.99
CA LYS A 457 31.14 -1.31 31.94
C LYS A 457 32.53 -1.47 32.57
N ALA A 458 33.31 -2.44 32.10
CA ALA A 458 34.68 -2.66 32.60
C ALA A 458 35.53 -1.38 32.50
N GLY A 459 36.30 -1.08 33.54
CA GLY A 459 37.09 0.16 33.69
C GLY A 459 36.33 1.33 34.32
N PHE A 460 35.07 1.13 34.74
CA PHE A 460 34.24 2.13 35.44
C PHE A 460 33.75 1.63 36.81
N GLU A 461 34.51 0.76 37.47
CA GLU A 461 34.14 0.14 38.75
C GLU A 461 33.86 1.16 39.87
N ASN A 462 34.34 2.40 39.72
CA ASN A 462 34.06 3.54 40.59
C ASN A 462 32.58 4.00 40.60
N VAL A 463 31.78 3.66 39.57
CA VAL A 463 30.32 3.90 39.55
C VAL A 463 29.50 2.67 39.94
N ARG A 464 30.14 1.63 40.47
CA ARG A 464 29.42 0.52 41.09
C ARG A 464 28.60 1.03 42.27
N HIS A 465 27.41 0.49 42.44
CA HIS A 465 26.40 0.91 43.41
C HIS A 465 25.78 2.31 43.17
N GLU A 466 26.01 2.94 42.01
CA GLU A 466 25.15 4.04 41.56
C GLU A 466 23.70 3.56 41.34
N GLU A 467 22.75 4.46 41.57
CA GLU A 467 21.32 4.22 41.36
C GLU A 467 20.96 4.21 39.87
N VAL A 468 20.08 3.30 39.48
CA VAL A 468 19.36 3.32 38.20
C VAL A 468 17.86 3.21 38.45
N SER A 469 17.08 4.07 37.80
CA SER A 469 15.62 4.00 37.79
C SER A 469 15.15 3.27 36.53
N LEU A 470 14.61 2.07 36.70
CA LEU A 470 13.92 1.33 35.63
C LEU A 470 12.42 1.60 35.70
N LEU A 471 11.86 2.13 34.62
CA LEU A 471 10.44 2.47 34.51
C LEU A 471 9.78 1.53 33.52
N TRP A 472 9.06 0.52 34.02
CA TRP A 472 8.26 -0.35 33.16
C TRP A 472 6.82 0.16 33.09
N TYR A 473 6.31 0.34 31.87
CA TYR A 473 4.97 0.85 31.65
C TYR A 473 4.07 -0.10 30.87
N THR A 474 2.77 0.09 31.09
CA THR A 474 1.66 -0.59 30.40
C THR A 474 0.65 0.49 29.99
N ALA A 475 0.32 0.54 28.70
CA ALA A 475 -0.59 1.53 28.14
C ALA A 475 -1.62 0.88 27.21
N LEU A 476 -2.83 1.44 27.21
CA LEU A 476 -3.86 1.19 26.20
C LEU A 476 -3.83 2.30 25.16
N ASP A 477 -3.90 1.95 23.87
CA ASP A 477 -4.11 2.94 22.80
C ASP A 477 -5.45 3.69 23.01
N GLU A 478 -5.57 4.91 22.51
CA GLU A 478 -6.74 5.80 22.67
C GLU A 478 -8.06 5.15 22.24
N ASN A 479 -7.99 4.21 21.28
CA ASN A 479 -9.14 3.49 20.73
C ASN A 479 -9.31 2.08 21.33
N SER A 480 -8.43 1.66 22.24
CA SER A 480 -8.48 0.35 22.88
C SER A 480 -9.61 0.26 23.89
N LYS A 481 -10.44 -0.78 23.75
CA LYS A 481 -11.40 -1.17 24.77
C LYS A 481 -10.69 -2.04 25.80
N GLY A 482 -10.84 -1.70 27.07
CA GLY A 482 -10.24 -2.46 28.16
C GLY A 482 -10.15 -1.64 29.44
N PHE A 483 -9.47 -2.19 30.43
CA PHE A 483 -9.14 -1.50 31.67
C PHE A 483 -7.71 -1.85 32.10
N LEU A 484 -7.07 -0.92 32.81
CA LEU A 484 -5.88 -1.17 33.62
C LEU A 484 -6.21 -0.85 35.08
N LYS A 485 -5.65 -1.61 36.01
CA LYS A 485 -5.74 -1.37 37.45
C LYS A 485 -4.38 -1.65 38.09
N PRO A 486 -3.90 -0.78 38.99
CA PRO A 486 -2.75 -1.12 39.83
C PRO A 486 -3.07 -2.37 40.66
N SER A 487 -2.10 -3.28 40.77
CA SER A 487 -2.12 -4.38 41.73
C SER A 487 -1.19 -4.01 42.88
N SER A 488 -1.70 -3.96 44.11
CA SER A 488 -0.92 -3.57 45.27
C SER A 488 -0.97 -4.61 46.39
N THR A 489 0.00 -4.55 47.29
CA THR A 489 0.00 -5.28 48.56
C THR A 489 0.44 -4.29 49.64
N GLY A 490 -0.52 -3.84 50.45
CA GLY A 490 -0.32 -2.66 51.30
C GLY A 490 -0.06 -1.39 50.47
N SER A 491 1.01 -0.68 50.80
CA SER A 491 1.45 0.56 50.13
C SER A 491 2.26 0.33 48.84
N TYR A 492 2.67 -0.89 48.53
CA TYR A 492 3.57 -1.20 47.41
C TYR A 492 2.80 -1.71 46.19
N LEU A 493 3.22 -1.30 44.99
CA LEU A 493 2.65 -1.79 43.73
C LEU A 493 3.34 -3.10 43.33
N THR A 494 2.61 -4.22 43.38
CA THR A 494 3.11 -5.54 42.96
C THR A 494 2.95 -5.79 41.46
N GLY A 495 2.24 -4.92 40.74
CA GLY A 495 2.13 -4.98 39.29
C GLY A 495 0.89 -4.32 38.71
N VAL A 496 0.43 -4.80 37.55
CA VAL A 496 -0.76 -4.33 36.85
C VAL A 496 -1.70 -5.50 36.58
N ARG A 497 -3.00 -5.32 36.87
CA ARG A 497 -4.06 -6.19 36.35
C ARG A 497 -4.80 -5.44 35.26
N GLY A 498 -5.15 -6.12 34.18
CA GLY A 498 -5.91 -5.51 33.11
C GLY A 498 -6.72 -6.52 32.32
N GLY A 499 -7.55 -6.00 31.43
CA GLY A 499 -8.28 -6.83 30.47
C GLY A 499 -8.58 -6.07 29.19
N THR A 500 -8.49 -6.76 28.06
CA THR A 500 -8.95 -6.26 26.75
C THR A 500 -9.71 -7.37 26.01
N PRO A 501 -10.57 -7.05 25.02
CA PRO A 501 -11.27 -8.06 24.22
C PRO A 501 -10.33 -9.04 23.48
N GLY A 502 -9.10 -8.64 23.14
CA GLY A 502 -8.12 -9.50 22.45
C GLY A 502 -7.25 -10.34 23.38
N LEU A 503 -6.99 -9.87 24.60
CA LEU A 503 -6.10 -10.55 25.57
C LEU A 503 -6.85 -11.34 26.66
N GLY A 504 -8.16 -11.16 26.77
CA GLY A 504 -8.88 -11.53 27.99
C GLY A 504 -8.36 -10.75 29.20
N GLU A 505 -8.46 -11.32 30.39
CA GLU A 505 -7.77 -10.82 31.58
C GLU A 505 -6.29 -11.23 31.58
N PHE A 506 -5.42 -10.37 32.11
CA PHE A 506 -3.99 -10.60 32.25
C PHE A 506 -3.43 -9.94 33.50
N THR A 507 -2.25 -10.40 33.92
CA THR A 507 -1.48 -9.76 34.99
C THR A 507 -0.04 -9.51 34.53
N ILE A 508 0.52 -8.36 34.91
CA ILE A 508 1.94 -8.05 34.79
C ILE A 508 2.51 -7.91 36.20
N LYS A 509 3.60 -8.62 36.50
CA LYS A 509 4.27 -8.65 37.82
C LYS A 509 5.75 -8.33 37.64
N MET A 510 6.40 -7.80 38.68
CA MET A 510 7.82 -7.50 38.68
C MET A 510 8.52 -8.24 39.82
N PHE A 511 9.67 -8.85 39.52
CA PHE A 511 10.46 -9.60 40.48
C PHE A 511 11.91 -9.12 40.42
N ASN A 512 12.47 -8.71 41.57
CA ASN A 512 13.90 -8.49 41.68
C ASN A 512 14.62 -9.85 41.57
N PHE A 513 15.40 -10.04 40.51
CA PHE A 513 16.19 -11.26 40.32
C PHE A 513 17.55 -11.17 41.01
N SER A 514 18.17 -9.99 41.01
CA SER A 514 19.47 -9.76 41.64
C SER A 514 19.74 -8.28 41.90
N GLY A 515 20.35 -7.97 43.05
CA GLY A 515 20.74 -6.61 43.42
C GLY A 515 19.78 -5.96 44.43
N THR A 516 20.08 -4.72 44.81
CA THR A 516 19.35 -4.01 45.88
C THR A 516 18.36 -3.01 45.28
N VAL A 517 17.09 -3.10 45.68
CA VAL A 517 16.07 -2.07 45.43
C VAL A 517 16.12 -1.04 46.56
N ASP A 518 16.27 0.24 46.21
CA ASP A 518 16.35 1.37 47.16
C ASP A 518 15.01 2.07 47.37
N HIS A 519 14.16 2.12 46.34
CA HIS A 519 12.76 2.52 46.43
C HIS A 519 11.95 2.13 45.20
N GLU A 520 10.64 2.05 45.39
CA GLU A 520 9.65 1.84 44.33
C GLU A 520 8.65 3.00 44.33
N SER A 521 8.15 3.38 43.16
CA SER A 521 7.00 4.28 43.04
C SER A 521 6.22 3.96 41.77
N TYR A 522 5.04 4.54 41.59
CA TYR A 522 4.23 4.29 40.41
C TYR A 522 3.48 5.53 39.94
N LEU A 523 3.01 5.48 38.70
CA LEU A 523 2.08 6.43 38.11
C LEU A 523 0.86 5.65 37.62
N SER A 524 -0.34 6.10 37.97
CA SER A 524 -1.61 5.63 37.42
C SER A 524 -2.39 6.84 36.92
N THR A 525 -2.53 6.99 35.60
CA THR A 525 -3.05 8.23 34.98
C THR A 525 -3.69 7.99 33.61
N VAL A 526 -4.12 9.08 32.97
CA VAL A 526 -4.60 9.09 31.58
C VAL A 526 -3.55 9.79 30.71
N ALA A 527 -2.82 9.02 29.91
CA ALA A 527 -1.94 9.57 28.88
C ALA A 527 -2.77 10.03 27.66
N PRO A 528 -2.49 11.20 27.06
CA PRO A 528 -3.25 11.69 25.89
C PRO A 528 -3.09 10.84 24.63
N GLY A 529 -1.99 10.09 24.50
CA GLY A 529 -1.72 9.19 23.38
C GLY A 529 -0.38 8.48 23.51
N LEU A 530 -0.18 7.38 22.77
CA LEU A 530 1.03 6.54 22.88
C LEU A 530 2.34 7.26 22.49
N HIS A 531 2.23 8.34 21.71
CA HIS A 531 3.35 9.18 21.30
C HIS A 531 3.85 10.13 22.41
N LEU A 532 3.09 10.30 23.51
CA LEU A 532 3.35 11.25 24.61
C LEU A 532 3.61 10.57 25.97
N LEU A 533 3.92 9.27 25.99
CA LEU A 533 4.09 8.52 27.24
C LEU A 533 5.29 9.03 28.06
N ARG A 534 6.40 9.38 27.40
CA ARG A 534 7.59 9.93 28.07
C ARG A 534 7.29 11.29 28.71
N GLU A 535 6.58 12.14 27.99
CA GLU A 535 6.19 13.49 28.42
C GLU A 535 5.18 13.40 29.58
N THR A 536 4.26 12.42 29.53
CA THR A 536 3.35 12.08 30.62
C THR A 536 4.13 11.68 31.87
N VAL A 537 5.12 10.78 31.75
CA VAL A 537 6.03 10.42 32.86
C VAL A 537 6.76 11.64 33.41
N ILE A 538 7.41 12.44 32.57
CA ILE A 538 8.18 13.63 32.98
C ILE A 538 7.30 14.62 33.76
N SER A 539 6.08 14.89 33.28
CA SER A 539 5.13 15.79 33.96
C SER A 539 4.69 15.31 35.35
N SER A 540 4.82 14.00 35.61
CA SER A 540 4.45 13.37 36.88
C SER A 540 5.59 13.30 37.91
N LEU A 541 6.85 13.52 37.51
CA LEU A 541 8.00 13.36 38.42
C LEU A 541 7.95 14.37 39.57
N ARG A 542 8.20 13.90 40.80
CA ARG A 542 8.26 14.72 42.02
C ARG A 542 9.52 14.38 42.80
N LEU A 543 9.91 15.26 43.72
CA LEU A 543 10.90 14.96 44.75
C LEU A 543 10.17 14.53 46.02
N ALA A 544 10.59 13.43 46.63
CA ALA A 544 10.08 12.92 47.90
C ALA A 544 11.22 12.61 48.87
N GLN A 545 10.91 12.61 50.17
CA GLN A 545 11.83 12.21 51.24
C GLN A 545 11.19 11.07 52.04
N ASP A 546 11.94 10.00 52.29
CA ASP A 546 11.45 8.87 53.10
C ASP A 546 11.33 9.23 54.58
N ARG A 547 12.16 10.17 55.05
CA ARG A 547 12.27 10.65 56.44
C ARG A 547 12.77 12.10 56.45
N PRO A 548 12.50 12.89 57.51
CA PRO A 548 13.18 14.16 57.72
C PRO A 548 14.71 13.98 57.65
N ASN A 549 15.39 14.83 56.89
CA ASN A 549 16.83 14.78 56.58
C ASN A 549 17.31 13.64 55.67
N ALA A 550 16.42 12.84 55.07
CA ALA A 550 16.79 11.92 53.98
C ALA A 550 17.06 12.70 52.67
N PRO A 551 17.96 12.23 51.79
CA PRO A 551 18.15 12.85 50.47
C PRO A 551 16.87 12.76 49.63
N ASN A 552 16.60 13.81 48.85
CA ASN A 552 15.46 13.85 47.94
C ASN A 552 15.58 12.77 46.86
N LYS A 553 14.58 11.89 46.76
CA LYS A 553 14.44 10.88 45.71
C LYS A 553 13.50 11.37 44.62
N VAL A 554 13.85 11.10 43.36
CA VAL A 554 12.95 11.33 42.22
C VAL A 554 11.96 10.16 42.13
N VAL A 555 10.67 10.46 42.25
CA VAL A 555 9.57 9.48 42.29
C VAL A 555 8.43 9.87 41.34
N LEU A 556 7.63 8.88 40.95
CA LEU A 556 6.35 9.07 40.28
C LEU A 556 5.25 9.48 41.27
N ALA A 557 4.27 10.25 40.81
CA ALA A 557 3.26 10.91 41.65
C ALA A 557 2.11 10.02 42.20
N GLY A 558 2.12 8.70 41.99
CA GLY A 558 1.03 7.81 42.38
C GLY A 558 -0.18 7.91 41.46
N GLU A 559 -1.39 8.02 42.02
CA GLU A 559 -2.62 8.14 41.25
C GLU A 559 -2.92 9.60 40.86
N LEU A 560 -2.86 9.89 39.56
CA LEU A 560 -3.21 11.19 38.96
C LEU A 560 -4.34 11.01 37.93
N LEU A 561 -5.56 10.79 38.41
CA LEU A 561 -6.74 10.60 37.55
C LEU A 561 -7.57 11.89 37.44
N PRO A 562 -7.90 12.37 36.23
CA PRO A 562 -8.82 13.47 36.06
C PRO A 562 -10.24 13.06 36.47
N THR A 563 -11.00 14.03 36.98
CA THR A 563 -12.42 13.84 37.34
C THR A 563 -13.30 14.49 36.27
N THR A 564 -14.28 13.75 35.74
CA THR A 564 -15.25 14.26 34.77
C THR A 564 -16.66 13.99 35.30
N GLY A 565 -17.47 15.03 35.48
CA GLY A 565 -18.82 14.91 36.03
C GLY A 565 -18.87 14.32 37.46
N GLY A 566 -17.82 14.50 38.26
CA GLY A 566 -17.70 13.92 39.60
C GLY A 566 -17.15 12.48 39.65
N VAL A 567 -16.95 11.82 38.50
CA VAL A 567 -16.41 10.46 38.43
C VAL A 567 -14.93 10.50 38.01
N LYS A 568 -14.07 9.74 38.71
CA LYS A 568 -12.67 9.53 38.28
C LYS A 568 -12.65 8.73 36.97
N VAL A 569 -11.94 9.23 35.97
CA VAL A 569 -11.69 8.50 34.72
C VAL A 569 -10.80 7.28 35.00
N GLN A 570 -11.01 6.16 34.30
CA GLN A 570 -10.13 4.98 34.46
C GLN A 570 -8.75 5.24 33.80
N PRO A 571 -7.65 4.75 34.40
CA PRO A 571 -6.32 4.89 33.79
C PRO A 571 -6.22 4.11 32.48
N ASN A 572 -5.65 4.75 31.46
CA ASN A 572 -5.15 4.08 30.25
C ASN A 572 -3.63 3.88 30.29
N PHE A 573 -2.93 4.43 31.30
CA PHE A 573 -1.49 4.37 31.44
C PHE A 573 -1.08 4.11 32.90
N ILE A 574 -0.29 3.05 33.10
CA ILE A 574 0.33 2.75 34.39
C ILE A 574 1.83 2.52 34.17
N ALA A 575 2.66 3.21 34.94
CA ALA A 575 4.12 3.03 34.96
C ALA A 575 4.58 2.68 36.38
N THR A 576 5.50 1.72 36.50
CA THR A 576 6.15 1.34 37.76
C THR A 576 7.61 1.71 37.68
N GLN A 577 8.09 2.51 38.61
CA GLN A 577 9.51 2.83 38.80
C GLN A 577 10.08 1.92 39.87
N VAL A 578 11.10 1.14 39.52
CA VAL A 578 11.96 0.42 40.46
C VAL A 578 13.34 1.06 40.40
N THR A 579 13.78 1.63 41.52
CA THR A 579 15.12 2.24 41.62
C THR A 579 16.02 1.31 42.41
N GLY A 580 17.14 0.92 41.83
CA GLY A 580 18.08 -0.02 42.46
C GLY A 580 19.55 0.31 42.18
N LYS A 581 20.44 -0.34 42.93
CA LYS A 581 21.90 -0.12 42.84
C LYS A 581 22.54 -1.07 41.83
N VAL A 582 23.28 -0.53 40.86
CA VAL A 582 23.99 -1.31 39.83
C VAL A 582 25.14 -2.14 40.45
N PRO A 583 25.31 -3.45 40.14
CA PRO A 583 24.55 -4.25 39.19
C PRO A 583 23.18 -4.67 39.71
N PHE A 584 22.16 -4.57 38.84
CA PHE A 584 20.75 -4.80 39.17
C PHE A 584 20.05 -5.56 38.05
N THR A 585 19.16 -6.52 38.37
CA THR A 585 18.35 -7.26 37.39
C THR A 585 16.90 -7.41 37.83
N LEU A 586 15.99 -7.06 36.93
CA LEU A 586 14.53 -7.12 37.11
C LEU A 586 13.90 -8.06 36.08
N ASP A 587 13.07 -9.01 36.54
CA ASP A 587 12.17 -9.81 35.70
C ASP A 587 10.78 -9.15 35.67
N VAL A 588 10.29 -8.83 34.47
CA VAL A 588 8.91 -8.36 34.25
C VAL A 588 8.13 -9.44 33.54
N VAL A 589 7.15 -10.01 34.24
CA VAL A 589 6.40 -11.20 33.82
C VAL A 589 4.99 -10.81 33.42
N PHE A 590 4.57 -11.17 32.21
CA PHE A 590 3.18 -11.15 31.76
C PHE A 590 2.59 -12.57 31.81
N GLU A 591 1.44 -12.69 32.46
CA GLU A 591 0.70 -13.93 32.60
C GLU A 591 -0.72 -13.75 32.03
N SER A 592 -1.08 -14.55 31.01
CA SER A 592 -2.47 -14.59 30.51
C SER A 592 -3.37 -15.28 31.53
N GLY A 593 -4.54 -14.70 31.82
CA GLY A 593 -5.57 -15.33 32.65
C GLY A 593 -6.20 -16.57 32.02
N SER A 594 -6.06 -16.75 30.70
CA SER A 594 -6.56 -17.95 30.00
C SER A 594 -5.64 -19.16 30.08
N PHE A 595 -4.39 -19.00 30.53
CA PHE A 595 -3.42 -20.09 30.60
C PHE A 595 -3.50 -20.82 31.96
N GLY A 596 -4.67 -21.42 32.23
CA GLY A 596 -4.93 -22.13 33.50
C GLY A 596 -4.09 -23.38 33.74
N THR A 597 -3.50 -23.98 32.69
CA THR A 597 -2.64 -25.17 32.77
C THR A 597 -1.14 -24.84 32.95
N ARG A 598 -0.81 -23.58 33.27
CA ARG A 598 0.57 -23.12 33.52
C ARG A 598 1.18 -23.84 34.72
N GLN A 599 2.26 -24.58 34.49
CA GLN A 599 2.99 -25.31 35.53
C GLN A 599 3.74 -24.39 36.53
N ASN A 600 4.28 -23.28 36.05
CA ASN A 600 5.12 -22.37 36.83
C ASN A 600 5.17 -20.95 36.23
N THR A 601 5.54 -19.95 37.01
CA THR A 601 5.83 -18.60 36.50
C THR A 601 7.18 -18.59 35.78
N LEU A 602 7.27 -17.93 34.62
CA LEU A 602 8.47 -17.89 33.77
C LEU A 602 9.49 -16.85 34.29
N SER A 603 9.96 -16.98 35.52
CA SER A 603 10.91 -16.06 36.15
C SER A 603 12.10 -16.79 36.78
N GLY A 604 13.10 -16.03 37.24
CA GLY A 604 14.22 -16.59 37.99
C GLY A 604 15.02 -17.59 37.17
N GLN A 605 15.28 -18.78 37.72
CA GLN A 605 16.02 -19.85 37.04
C GLN A 605 15.26 -20.41 35.83
N ILE A 606 13.94 -20.54 35.92
CA ILE A 606 13.09 -21.09 34.84
C ILE A 606 13.20 -20.23 33.57
N TYR A 607 13.27 -18.91 33.74
CA TYR A 607 13.57 -17.99 32.65
C TYR A 607 15.01 -18.17 32.13
N THR A 608 16.00 -18.31 33.01
CA THR A 608 17.41 -18.50 32.62
C THR A 608 17.59 -19.74 31.74
N ASP A 609 17.00 -20.86 32.13
CA ASP A 609 17.08 -22.14 31.41
C ASP A 609 16.37 -22.07 30.06
N ALA A 610 15.16 -21.49 30.03
CA ALA A 610 14.41 -21.27 28.79
C ALA A 610 15.18 -20.36 27.81
N LEU A 611 15.76 -19.26 28.31
CA LEU A 611 16.58 -18.37 27.49
C LEU A 611 17.79 -19.13 26.92
N ALA A 612 18.54 -19.87 27.73
CA ALA A 612 19.69 -20.64 27.28
C ALA A 612 19.34 -21.68 26.20
N TRP A 613 18.19 -22.34 26.31
CA TRP A 613 17.66 -23.23 25.27
C TRP A 613 17.40 -22.49 23.95
N HIS A 614 16.74 -21.33 24.01
CA HIS A 614 16.47 -20.51 22.83
C HIS A 614 17.74 -20.01 22.13
N ARG A 615 18.75 -19.54 22.89
CA ARG A 615 20.06 -19.11 22.34
C ARG A 615 20.79 -20.23 21.60
N THR A 616 20.76 -21.43 22.17
CA THR A 616 21.37 -22.63 21.56
C THR A 616 20.67 -22.99 20.26
N ARG A 617 19.33 -23.02 20.26
CA ARG A 617 18.51 -23.28 19.06
C ARG A 617 18.71 -22.21 17.97
N PHE A 618 18.81 -20.93 18.35
CA PHE A 618 19.06 -19.83 17.42
C PHE A 618 20.43 -19.97 16.75
N THR A 619 21.48 -20.24 17.54
CA THR A 619 22.85 -20.41 17.04
C THR A 619 22.94 -21.58 16.05
N GLN A 620 22.28 -22.71 16.36
CA GLN A 620 22.21 -23.85 15.45
C GLN A 620 21.46 -23.49 14.15
N ARG A 621 20.22 -22.97 14.24
CA ARG A 621 19.43 -22.57 13.06
C ARG A 621 20.18 -21.55 12.19
N PHE A 622 20.93 -20.63 12.80
CA PHE A 622 21.72 -19.64 12.09
C PHE A 622 22.85 -20.28 11.26
N GLU A 623 23.61 -21.22 11.82
CA GLU A 623 24.64 -21.94 11.07
C GLU A 623 24.03 -22.88 10.02
N ASP A 624 22.89 -23.52 10.31
CA ASP A 624 22.14 -24.33 9.33
C ASP A 624 21.65 -23.49 8.13
N THR A 625 21.34 -22.21 8.36
CA THR A 625 20.81 -21.29 7.32
C THR A 625 21.92 -20.63 6.50
N PHE A 626 23.01 -20.18 7.14
CA PHE A 626 24.03 -19.35 6.48
C PHE A 626 25.40 -20.02 6.31
N SER A 627 25.65 -21.11 7.06
CA SER A 627 26.87 -21.94 7.01
C SER A 627 28.18 -21.14 7.07
N LEU A 628 28.24 -20.13 7.94
CA LEU A 628 29.35 -19.18 8.00
C LEU A 628 30.61 -19.81 8.58
N LYS A 629 30.48 -20.69 9.58
CA LYS A 629 31.63 -21.46 10.10
C LYS A 629 32.18 -22.39 9.02
N GLY A 630 31.30 -23.04 8.25
CA GLY A 630 31.69 -23.85 7.08
C GLY A 630 32.42 -23.05 5.98
N LYS A 631 32.15 -21.74 5.87
CA LYS A 631 32.81 -20.80 4.94
C LYS A 631 34.08 -20.14 5.50
N GLY A 632 34.51 -20.52 6.71
CA GLY A 632 35.75 -20.03 7.32
C GLY A 632 35.66 -18.65 7.98
N TYR A 633 34.45 -18.15 8.28
CA TYR A 633 34.30 -16.96 9.13
C TYR A 633 34.65 -17.28 10.58
N ASP A 634 35.27 -16.32 11.28
CA ASP A 634 35.58 -16.45 12.69
C ASP A 634 34.34 -16.17 13.58
N VAL A 635 34.47 -16.45 14.88
CA VAL A 635 33.38 -16.25 15.84
C VAL A 635 32.93 -14.79 15.92
N LYS A 636 33.82 -13.83 15.69
CA LYS A 636 33.49 -12.40 15.73
C LYS A 636 32.65 -12.01 14.51
N ASP A 637 33.03 -12.43 13.32
CA ASP A 637 32.28 -12.19 12.09
C ASP A 637 30.92 -12.91 12.11
N ILE A 638 30.83 -14.11 12.69
CA ILE A 638 29.57 -14.82 12.92
C ILE A 638 28.68 -14.04 13.90
N ASN A 639 29.21 -13.57 15.03
CA ASN A 639 28.47 -12.76 16.00
C ASN A 639 27.95 -11.44 15.39
N PHE A 640 28.74 -10.82 14.51
CA PHE A 640 28.27 -9.68 13.72
C PHE A 640 27.07 -10.04 12.84
N ALA A 641 27.15 -11.14 12.10
CA ALA A 641 26.08 -11.54 11.18
C ALA A 641 24.80 -11.96 11.92
N GLN A 642 24.93 -12.62 13.07
CA GLN A 642 23.82 -12.90 14.00
C GLN A 642 23.17 -11.60 14.48
N ALA A 643 23.95 -10.61 14.91
CA ALA A 643 23.42 -9.31 15.34
C ALA A 643 22.76 -8.55 14.17
N ALA A 644 23.32 -8.59 12.95
CA ALA A 644 22.76 -7.94 11.78
C ALA A 644 21.37 -8.52 11.41
N LEU A 645 21.24 -9.85 11.36
CA LEU A 645 19.95 -10.54 11.20
C LEU A 645 18.98 -10.20 12.35
N SER A 646 19.46 -10.28 13.60
CA SER A 646 18.63 -10.06 14.78
C SER A 646 18.08 -8.64 14.85
N ASN A 647 18.80 -7.64 14.34
CA ASN A 647 18.29 -6.28 14.24
C ASN A 647 17.31 -6.06 13.09
N MET A 648 17.48 -6.75 11.94
CA MET A 648 16.47 -6.78 10.88
C MET A 648 15.15 -7.35 11.41
N VAL A 649 15.20 -8.56 11.99
CA VAL A 649 14.01 -9.28 12.45
C VAL A 649 13.40 -8.65 13.70
N GLY A 650 14.23 -8.21 14.66
CA GLY A 650 13.81 -7.43 15.82
C GLY A 650 13.47 -5.96 15.52
N GLY A 651 13.56 -5.55 14.25
CA GLY A 651 13.06 -4.29 13.71
C GLY A 651 11.65 -4.40 13.11
N ILE A 652 11.09 -5.61 12.99
CA ILE A 652 9.73 -5.80 12.47
C ILE A 652 8.70 -5.16 13.43
N GLY A 653 7.86 -4.29 12.88
CA GLY A 653 6.80 -3.57 13.59
C GLY A 653 5.40 -4.04 13.22
N TYR A 654 4.42 -3.65 14.03
CA TYR A 654 3.00 -3.82 13.75
C TYR A 654 2.28 -2.49 13.96
N PHE A 655 1.82 -1.91 12.86
CA PHE A 655 1.19 -0.60 12.77
C PHE A 655 -0.28 -0.73 12.40
N TYR A 656 -1.10 0.22 12.84
CA TYR A 656 -2.52 0.27 12.47
C TYR A 656 -2.99 1.72 12.37
N GLY A 657 -3.70 2.08 11.31
CA GLY A 657 -4.14 3.45 11.08
C GLY A 657 -4.60 3.71 9.65
N THR A 658 -4.55 4.98 9.23
CA THR A 658 -4.90 5.43 7.87
C THR A 658 -3.78 6.29 7.31
N SER A 659 -3.24 5.94 6.15
CA SER A 659 -2.33 6.82 5.41
C SER A 659 -3.11 8.03 4.84
N ARG A 660 -2.46 9.20 4.78
CA ARG A 660 -3.03 10.41 4.17
C ARG A 660 -2.60 10.52 2.72
N VAL A 661 -3.55 10.63 1.79
CA VAL A 661 -3.27 10.57 0.35
C VAL A 661 -3.90 11.70 -0.44
N GLN A 662 -3.37 11.98 -1.62
CA GLN A 662 -3.96 12.92 -2.57
C GLN A 662 -3.81 12.42 -4.02
N SER A 663 -4.86 12.58 -4.80
CA SER A 663 -4.89 12.39 -6.26
C SER A 663 -5.07 13.71 -7.00
N GLU A 664 -4.91 13.68 -8.33
CA GLU A 664 -5.21 14.82 -9.21
C GLU A 664 -6.70 15.26 -9.17
N TYR A 665 -7.61 14.38 -8.75
CA TYR A 665 -9.04 14.65 -8.65
C TYR A 665 -9.45 15.24 -7.29
N THR A 666 -8.70 14.96 -6.23
CA THR A 666 -9.02 15.37 -4.85
C THR A 666 -8.35 16.70 -4.49
N LYS A 667 -9.15 17.74 -4.22
CA LYS A 667 -8.64 19.07 -3.85
C LYS A 667 -7.78 19.06 -2.59
N GLU A 668 -8.26 18.41 -1.53
CA GLU A 668 -7.56 18.26 -0.26
C GLU A 668 -7.14 16.80 -0.05
N PRO A 669 -6.15 16.50 0.81
CA PRO A 669 -5.80 15.12 1.15
C PRO A 669 -6.97 14.37 1.80
N VAL A 670 -7.15 13.12 1.41
CA VAL A 670 -8.18 12.19 1.94
C VAL A 670 -7.52 11.04 2.70
N PRO A 671 -8.20 10.42 3.68
CA PRO A 671 -7.68 9.23 4.34
C PRO A 671 -7.86 7.99 3.45
N TYR A 672 -6.89 7.08 3.54
CA TYR A 672 -7.07 5.66 3.20
C TYR A 672 -8.04 4.97 4.18
N TRP A 673 -8.45 3.74 3.85
CA TRP A 673 -9.14 2.88 4.81
C TRP A 673 -8.23 2.53 6.00
N LYS A 674 -8.84 2.21 7.15
CA LYS A 674 -8.09 1.70 8.31
C LYS A 674 -7.55 0.32 7.99
N ALA A 675 -6.23 0.16 8.09
CA ALA A 675 -5.52 -1.07 7.78
C ALA A 675 -4.38 -1.32 8.78
N ALA A 676 -4.01 -2.60 8.90
CA ALA A 676 -2.84 -3.05 9.64
C ALA A 676 -1.65 -3.21 8.70
N LEU A 677 -0.44 -3.03 9.22
CA LEU A 677 0.79 -3.29 8.51
C LEU A 677 1.79 -4.00 9.44
N TYR A 678 2.16 -5.22 9.07
CA TYR A 678 3.26 -5.98 9.68
C TYR A 678 4.43 -5.92 8.69
N THR A 679 5.56 -5.33 9.11
CA THR A 679 6.63 -4.91 8.18
C THR A 679 7.94 -4.66 8.94
N ALA A 680 9.08 -4.91 8.31
CA ALA A 680 10.37 -4.41 8.76
C ALA A 680 10.47 -2.89 8.61
N VAL A 681 11.51 -2.29 9.22
CA VAL A 681 11.73 -0.84 9.15
C VAL A 681 13.20 -0.55 8.82
N PRO A 682 13.53 0.46 7.99
CA PRO A 682 14.93 0.72 7.59
C PRO A 682 15.83 1.07 8.77
N SER A 683 15.29 1.82 9.73
CA SER A 683 15.98 2.16 10.98
C SER A 683 15.01 2.44 12.12
N ARG A 684 15.32 1.87 13.29
CA ARG A 684 14.59 2.06 14.55
C ARG A 684 14.58 3.52 15.04
N SER A 685 15.62 4.32 14.78
CA SER A 685 15.69 5.68 15.34
C SER A 685 14.93 6.74 14.55
N PHE A 686 14.98 6.65 13.21
CA PHE A 686 14.61 7.74 12.31
C PHE A 686 13.49 7.33 11.33
N PHE A 687 13.46 6.05 10.97
CA PHE A 687 12.50 5.48 10.02
C PHE A 687 11.69 4.32 10.63
N PRO A 688 11.09 4.41 11.85
CA PRO A 688 10.38 3.29 12.48
C PRO A 688 8.99 3.06 11.88
N ARG A 689 8.91 2.87 10.56
CA ARG A 689 7.70 2.73 9.74
C ARG A 689 8.03 2.02 8.42
N GLY A 690 7.01 1.50 7.73
CA GLY A 690 7.20 0.77 6.48
C GLY A 690 7.51 1.67 5.28
N PHE A 691 8.51 1.27 4.48
CA PHE A 691 8.87 1.88 3.20
C PHE A 691 8.85 0.83 2.07
N LEU A 692 8.12 1.12 1.00
CA LEU A 692 7.73 0.15 -0.02
C LEU A 692 8.91 -0.46 -0.79
N TRP A 693 9.97 0.33 -1.05
CA TRP A 693 11.12 -0.16 -1.82
C TRP A 693 12.21 -0.78 -0.94
N ASP A 694 12.36 -0.30 0.30
CA ASP A 694 13.22 -0.91 1.31
C ASP A 694 12.77 -2.34 1.63
N GLU A 695 11.46 -2.58 1.71
CA GLU A 695 10.92 -3.88 2.12
C GLU A 695 11.32 -5.03 1.19
N GLY A 696 11.43 -4.80 -0.12
CA GLY A 696 11.95 -5.83 -1.02
C GLY A 696 13.43 -6.19 -0.80
N PHE A 697 14.21 -5.28 -0.20
CA PHE A 697 15.56 -5.58 0.27
C PHE A 697 15.56 -6.25 1.65
N HIS A 698 14.66 -5.85 2.55
CA HIS A 698 14.48 -6.54 3.84
C HIS A 698 14.08 -8.00 3.65
N GLY A 699 13.09 -8.22 2.79
CA GLY A 699 12.45 -9.51 2.58
C GLY A 699 13.34 -10.60 2.01
N MET A 700 14.44 -10.27 1.33
CA MET A 700 15.41 -11.29 0.91
C MET A 700 16.15 -11.90 2.11
N LEU A 701 16.50 -11.10 3.12
CA LEU A 701 17.12 -11.61 4.36
C LEU A 701 16.07 -12.25 5.28
N ILE A 702 14.86 -11.68 5.36
CA ILE A 702 13.77 -12.25 6.17
C ILE A 702 13.35 -13.60 5.59
N ALA A 703 13.13 -13.74 4.27
CA ALA A 703 12.84 -15.03 3.65
C ALA A 703 13.98 -16.04 3.76
N ALA A 704 15.23 -15.59 3.87
CA ALA A 704 16.36 -16.48 4.14
C ALA A 704 16.26 -17.15 5.52
N TRP A 705 15.77 -16.39 6.50
CA TRP A 705 15.53 -16.89 7.85
C TRP A 705 14.21 -17.65 7.97
N ASP A 706 13.11 -17.06 7.51
CA ASP A 706 11.74 -17.56 7.66
C ASP A 706 10.80 -17.05 6.55
N VAL A 707 10.47 -17.94 5.61
CA VAL A 707 9.61 -17.65 4.45
C VAL A 707 8.17 -17.28 4.88
N ASP A 708 7.65 -17.80 5.99
CA ASP A 708 6.28 -17.50 6.42
C ASP A 708 6.16 -16.13 7.09
N ILE A 709 7.24 -15.59 7.68
CA ILE A 709 7.29 -14.19 8.12
C ILE A 709 7.25 -13.27 6.89
N GLU A 710 8.04 -13.54 5.85
CA GLU A 710 8.07 -12.69 4.65
C GLU A 710 6.74 -12.73 3.87
N LEU A 711 6.14 -13.91 3.71
CA LEU A 711 4.83 -14.00 3.02
C LEU A 711 3.70 -13.32 3.81
N ASP A 712 3.80 -13.23 5.13
CA ASP A 712 2.89 -12.49 6.01
C ASP A 712 3.08 -10.96 5.85
N ILE A 713 4.33 -10.50 5.77
CA ILE A 713 4.69 -9.10 5.44
C ILE A 713 4.15 -8.70 4.05
N ILE A 714 4.41 -9.51 3.01
CA ILE A 714 3.89 -9.30 1.65
C ILE A 714 2.36 -9.20 1.68
N CYS A 715 1.67 -10.10 2.40
CA CYS A 715 0.22 -10.03 2.55
C CYS A 715 -0.26 -8.69 3.13
N HIS A 716 0.41 -8.16 4.16
CA HIS A 716 0.03 -6.87 4.75
C HIS A 716 0.23 -5.70 3.78
N TRP A 717 1.34 -5.65 3.05
CA TRP A 717 1.58 -4.62 2.04
C TRP A 717 0.58 -4.66 0.88
N PHE A 718 0.24 -5.86 0.40
CA PHE A 718 -0.74 -6.05 -0.66
C PHE A 718 -2.21 -6.00 -0.21
N ASP A 719 -2.47 -5.72 1.09
CA ASP A 719 -3.77 -5.24 1.59
C ASP A 719 -3.90 -3.71 1.60
N LEU A 720 -2.83 -2.99 1.26
CA LEU A 720 -2.82 -1.54 1.09
C LEU A 720 -2.94 -1.11 -0.39
N ILE A 721 -3.14 -2.06 -1.31
CA ILE A 721 -3.30 -1.78 -2.75
C ILE A 721 -4.72 -1.28 -3.06
N ASN A 722 -4.80 -0.12 -3.74
CA ASN A 722 -6.07 0.48 -4.12
C ASN A 722 -6.61 -0.07 -5.46
N VAL A 723 -7.83 0.33 -5.84
CA VAL A 723 -8.51 -0.05 -7.09
C VAL A 723 -7.83 0.48 -8.37
N GLU A 724 -6.76 1.26 -8.24
CA GLU A 724 -5.90 1.71 -9.34
C GLU A 724 -4.69 0.79 -9.54
N GLY A 725 -4.38 -0.06 -8.55
CA GLY A 725 -3.15 -0.83 -8.47
C GLY A 725 -2.00 -0.08 -7.79
N TRP A 726 -2.25 1.05 -7.12
CA TRP A 726 -1.22 1.82 -6.41
C TRP A 726 -1.12 1.42 -4.93
N ILE A 727 0.08 1.53 -4.39
CA ILE A 727 0.41 1.37 -2.96
C ILE A 727 1.21 2.62 -2.56
N PRO A 728 0.85 3.35 -1.48
CA PRO A 728 1.64 4.47 -1.00
C PRO A 728 3.07 4.05 -0.60
N ARG A 729 4.07 4.85 -0.99
CA ARG A 729 5.51 4.53 -0.81
C ARG A 729 5.96 4.43 0.65
N GLU A 730 5.31 5.19 1.53
CA GLU A 730 5.70 5.37 2.93
C GLU A 730 4.44 5.28 3.77
N GLN A 731 4.42 4.36 4.73
CA GLN A 731 3.22 3.96 5.47
C GLN A 731 3.23 4.54 6.88
N ILE A 732 2.56 5.68 7.03
CA ILE A 732 2.53 6.48 8.25
C ILE A 732 1.23 6.15 8.99
N LEU A 733 1.25 5.05 9.75
CA LEU A 733 0.06 4.44 10.35
C LEU A 733 0.09 4.57 11.88
N GLY A 734 -0.78 5.42 12.42
CA GLY A 734 -0.93 5.65 13.86
C GLY A 734 -0.07 6.81 14.38
N ALA A 735 -0.37 7.27 15.60
CA ALA A 735 0.22 8.49 16.17
C ALA A 735 1.74 8.38 16.43
N GLU A 736 2.23 7.19 16.82
CA GLU A 736 3.66 6.91 17.01
C GLU A 736 4.45 7.10 15.71
N ALA A 737 3.92 6.65 14.57
CA ALA A 737 4.55 6.83 13.27
C ALA A 737 4.48 8.29 12.80
N LEU A 738 3.33 8.95 12.98
CA LEU A 738 3.12 10.34 12.58
C LEU A 738 4.05 11.31 13.34
N ALA A 739 4.28 11.09 14.63
CA ALA A 739 5.17 11.91 15.45
C ALA A 739 6.64 11.91 14.99
N LYS A 740 7.03 10.97 14.12
CA LYS A 740 8.38 10.83 13.55
C LYS A 740 8.48 11.33 12.10
N VAL A 741 7.48 12.05 11.58
CA VAL A 741 7.45 12.53 10.19
C VAL A 741 7.08 14.02 10.12
N PRO A 742 7.91 14.87 9.48
CA PRO A 742 7.52 16.25 9.16
C PRO A 742 6.28 16.31 8.27
N GLU A 743 5.40 17.27 8.54
CA GLU A 743 4.05 17.41 7.97
C GLU A 743 4.03 17.43 6.43
N GLU A 744 5.09 17.96 5.80
CA GLU A 744 5.26 18.02 4.35
C GLU A 744 5.42 16.63 3.68
N PHE A 745 5.92 15.63 4.41
CA PHE A 745 6.11 14.27 3.90
C PHE A 745 4.94 13.32 4.21
N VAL A 746 3.96 13.76 4.99
CA VAL A 746 2.82 12.92 5.42
C VAL A 746 1.90 12.55 4.25
N THR A 747 1.65 13.49 3.32
CA THR A 747 0.71 13.28 2.20
C THR A 747 1.33 12.51 1.05
N GLN A 748 0.88 11.27 0.83
CA GLN A 748 1.31 10.44 -0.30
C GLN A 748 0.51 10.77 -1.58
N ARG A 749 1.16 10.83 -2.75
CA ARG A 749 0.50 11.17 -4.03
C ARG A 749 0.37 9.94 -4.93
N ASN A 750 -0.80 9.68 -5.49
CA ASN A 750 -1.03 8.50 -6.35
C ASN A 750 -0.39 8.56 -7.75
N THR A 751 0.26 9.68 -8.10
CA THR A 751 1.17 9.79 -9.24
C THR A 751 2.55 9.21 -8.94
N ASN A 752 2.92 9.12 -7.66
CA ASN A 752 4.28 8.85 -7.21
C ASN A 752 4.48 7.35 -7.00
N ALA A 753 5.38 6.79 -7.80
CA ALA A 753 5.84 5.41 -7.70
C ALA A 753 7.03 5.26 -6.73
N ASN A 754 7.45 4.02 -6.49
CA ASN A 754 8.78 3.66 -5.99
C ASN A 754 9.27 2.39 -6.71
N PRO A 755 10.58 2.03 -6.66
CA PRO A 755 11.07 0.78 -7.22
C PRO A 755 10.27 -0.45 -6.73
N PRO A 756 9.81 -1.34 -7.63
CA PRO A 756 8.92 -2.43 -7.27
C PRO A 756 9.70 -3.65 -6.75
N THR A 757 10.46 -3.45 -5.67
CA THR A 757 11.46 -4.40 -5.14
C THR A 757 10.85 -5.67 -4.57
N PHE A 758 9.55 -5.72 -4.24
CA PHE A 758 8.88 -7.00 -3.93
C PHE A 758 8.99 -8.04 -5.05
N PHE A 759 9.16 -7.64 -6.32
CA PHE A 759 9.45 -8.60 -7.39
C PHE A 759 10.89 -9.16 -7.33
N LEU A 760 11.84 -8.51 -6.63
CA LEU A 760 13.14 -9.12 -6.30
C LEU A 760 12.96 -10.22 -5.25
N THR A 761 12.29 -9.92 -4.14
CA THR A 761 12.03 -10.89 -3.07
C THR A 761 11.24 -12.07 -3.57
N LEU A 762 10.19 -11.83 -4.35
CA LEU A 762 9.39 -12.88 -4.95
C LEU A 762 10.21 -13.71 -5.95
N ASN A 763 11.07 -13.11 -6.78
CA ASN A 763 11.96 -13.88 -7.66
C ASN A 763 12.94 -14.74 -6.87
N TYR A 764 13.51 -14.21 -5.79
CA TYR A 764 14.38 -14.94 -4.87
C TYR A 764 13.65 -16.12 -4.22
N ILE A 765 12.44 -15.93 -3.68
CA ILE A 765 11.59 -17.00 -3.13
C ILE A 765 11.25 -18.06 -4.19
N LEU A 766 10.82 -17.65 -5.39
CA LEU A 766 10.49 -18.54 -6.51
C LEU A 766 11.70 -19.34 -7.02
N THR A 767 12.93 -18.86 -6.80
CA THR A 767 14.17 -19.51 -7.24
C THR A 767 14.77 -20.40 -6.16
N LYS A 768 14.86 -19.92 -4.91
CA LYS A 768 15.54 -20.60 -3.79
C LYS A 768 14.63 -21.49 -2.95
N TYR A 769 13.36 -21.11 -2.80
CA TYR A 769 12.41 -21.79 -1.91
C TYR A 769 11.26 -22.46 -2.66
N LYS A 770 11.44 -22.69 -3.98
CA LYS A 770 10.44 -23.30 -4.87
C LYS A 770 9.85 -24.58 -4.30
N ASP A 771 10.67 -25.47 -3.78
CA ASP A 771 10.24 -26.77 -3.24
C ASP A 771 9.49 -26.64 -1.90
N GLN A 772 9.61 -25.48 -1.23
CA GLN A 772 8.79 -25.13 -0.07
C GLN A 772 7.51 -24.34 -0.44
N LEU A 773 7.23 -24.11 -1.73
CA LEU A 773 5.98 -23.49 -2.18
C LEU A 773 4.95 -24.58 -2.45
N THR A 774 4.47 -25.21 -1.38
CA THR A 774 3.39 -26.21 -1.41
C THR A 774 2.13 -25.70 -0.72
N ASP A 775 1.02 -26.40 -0.94
CA ASP A 775 -0.25 -26.28 -0.20
C ASP A 775 -0.69 -24.82 0.08
N ASN A 776 -0.62 -24.41 1.35
CA ASN A 776 -1.06 -23.09 1.84
C ASN A 776 -0.30 -21.93 1.18
N ARG A 777 1.00 -22.11 0.86
CA ARG A 777 1.82 -21.06 0.24
C ARG A 777 1.43 -20.87 -1.23
N LEU A 778 1.06 -21.93 -1.95
CA LEU A 778 0.49 -21.80 -3.31
C LEU A 778 -0.88 -21.10 -3.29
N VAL A 779 -1.75 -21.45 -2.32
CA VAL A 779 -3.06 -20.78 -2.16
C VAL A 779 -2.90 -19.29 -1.83
N LEU A 780 -1.87 -18.91 -1.06
CA LEU A 780 -1.50 -17.51 -0.82
C LEU A 780 -1.04 -16.83 -2.12
N LEU A 781 -0.13 -17.46 -2.87
CA LEU A 781 0.40 -16.92 -4.12
C LEU A 781 -0.69 -16.72 -5.19
N GLU A 782 -1.67 -17.63 -5.30
CA GLU A 782 -2.83 -17.46 -6.19
C GLU A 782 -3.71 -16.25 -5.83
N ARG A 783 -3.84 -15.95 -4.52
CA ARG A 783 -4.60 -14.79 -4.04
C ARG A 783 -3.80 -13.48 -4.22
N LEU A 784 -2.48 -13.56 -4.14
CA LEU A 784 -1.56 -12.45 -4.36
C LEU A 784 -1.43 -12.09 -5.85
N TYR A 785 -1.44 -13.09 -6.74
CA TYR A 785 -1.25 -12.93 -8.18
C TYR A 785 -2.08 -11.80 -8.82
N PRO A 786 -3.43 -11.71 -8.67
CA PRO A 786 -4.22 -10.62 -9.28
C PRO A 786 -3.82 -9.21 -8.78
N ARG A 787 -3.34 -9.09 -7.53
CA ARG A 787 -2.84 -7.81 -6.99
C ARG A 787 -1.48 -7.45 -7.58
N LEU A 788 -0.57 -8.42 -7.75
CA LEU A 788 0.69 -8.23 -8.49
C LEU A 788 0.43 -7.83 -9.95
N GLN A 789 -0.56 -8.44 -10.60
CA GLN A 789 -0.98 -8.04 -11.95
C GLN A 789 -1.50 -6.60 -11.99
N ALA A 790 -2.26 -6.17 -10.97
CA ALA A 790 -2.76 -4.81 -10.85
C ALA A 790 -1.64 -3.79 -10.61
N TRP A 791 -0.70 -4.08 -9.70
CA TRP A 791 0.45 -3.25 -9.41
C TRP A 791 1.36 -3.08 -10.63
N PHE A 792 1.70 -4.19 -11.31
CA PHE A 792 2.45 -4.17 -12.56
C PHE A 792 1.73 -3.35 -13.65
N MET A 793 0.40 -3.50 -13.78
CA MET A 793 -0.40 -2.72 -14.74
C MET A 793 -0.39 -1.24 -14.40
N TRP A 794 -0.43 -0.87 -13.12
CA TRP A 794 -0.37 0.52 -12.66
C TRP A 794 0.95 1.19 -13.10
N PHE A 795 2.10 0.53 -12.94
CA PHE A 795 3.37 1.03 -13.51
C PHE A 795 3.29 1.18 -15.03
N ASN A 796 2.83 0.13 -15.71
CA ASN A 796 2.82 0.06 -17.18
C ASN A 796 1.77 0.99 -17.85
N THR A 797 0.93 1.65 -17.04
CA THR A 797 -0.03 2.68 -17.48
C THR A 797 0.37 4.08 -17.02
N THR A 798 0.79 4.26 -15.76
CA THR A 798 1.06 5.59 -15.18
C THR A 798 2.49 6.09 -15.37
N GLN A 799 3.48 5.19 -15.34
CA GLN A 799 4.92 5.53 -15.40
C GLN A 799 5.53 5.33 -16.80
N LYS A 800 4.73 4.94 -17.79
CA LYS A 800 5.16 4.78 -19.19
C LYS A 800 5.69 6.11 -19.75
N GLY A 801 6.75 6.04 -20.56
CA GLY A 801 7.28 7.16 -21.33
C GLY A 801 6.49 7.43 -22.61
N ILE A 802 6.90 8.43 -23.38
CA ILE A 802 6.24 8.80 -24.64
C ILE A 802 6.60 7.79 -25.76
N ASP A 803 7.87 7.41 -25.85
CA ASP A 803 8.35 6.46 -26.86
C ASP A 803 8.04 4.99 -26.45
N PRO A 804 7.79 4.08 -27.40
CA PRO A 804 7.66 2.64 -27.13
C PRO A 804 8.88 2.06 -26.39
N GLY A 805 8.64 1.24 -25.35
CA GLY A 805 9.69 0.62 -24.55
C GLY A 805 10.38 1.54 -23.53
N THR A 806 9.90 2.77 -23.36
CA THR A 806 10.46 3.75 -22.42
C THR A 806 9.56 3.96 -21.21
N TYR A 807 10.17 4.36 -20.10
CA TYR A 807 9.50 4.67 -18.83
C TYR A 807 10.10 5.93 -18.22
N ARG A 808 9.33 6.63 -17.38
CA ARG A 808 9.73 7.86 -16.69
C ARG A 808 9.06 7.96 -15.32
N TRP A 809 9.88 8.06 -14.29
CA TRP A 809 9.47 8.45 -12.93
C TRP A 809 8.69 9.76 -12.94
N ARG A 810 7.46 9.76 -12.42
CA ARG A 810 6.68 10.97 -12.16
C ARG A 810 7.12 11.64 -10.85
N GLY A 811 6.72 12.90 -10.66
CA GLY A 811 6.91 13.63 -9.39
C GLY A 811 8.20 14.44 -9.25
N ARG A 812 9.01 14.60 -10.31
CA ARG A 812 10.08 15.62 -10.35
C ARG A 812 9.48 17.02 -10.47
N ASP A 813 10.09 18.02 -9.83
CA ASP A 813 9.67 19.43 -9.93
C ASP A 813 10.41 20.13 -11.11
N PRO A 814 9.71 20.57 -12.18
CA PRO A 814 10.33 21.33 -13.26
C PRO A 814 10.56 22.81 -12.95
N LEU A 815 9.97 23.34 -11.87
CA LEU A 815 9.99 24.77 -11.51
C LEU A 815 11.00 25.11 -10.42
N THR A 816 11.56 24.11 -9.73
CA THR A 816 12.53 24.37 -8.64
C THR A 816 13.75 25.15 -9.13
N ASN A 817 14.00 26.27 -8.46
CA ASN A 817 15.19 27.11 -8.64
C ASN A 817 16.10 27.09 -7.41
N ARG A 818 15.79 26.31 -6.36
CA ARG A 818 16.66 26.11 -5.19
C ARG A 818 17.55 24.89 -5.33
N GLU A 819 17.10 23.90 -6.09
CA GLU A 819 17.84 22.66 -6.33
C GLU A 819 18.76 22.75 -7.55
N LEU A 820 20.03 22.34 -7.38
CA LEU A 820 21.05 22.28 -8.43
C LEU A 820 20.65 21.29 -9.55
N ASN A 821 20.08 20.16 -9.17
CA ASN A 821 19.41 19.21 -10.07
C ASN A 821 18.10 18.75 -9.39
N PRO A 822 16.93 18.81 -10.06
CA PRO A 822 15.66 18.51 -9.39
C PRO A 822 15.58 17.06 -8.90
N LYS A 823 15.18 16.84 -7.65
CA LYS A 823 15.13 15.49 -7.05
C LYS A 823 14.18 14.53 -7.79
N THR A 824 14.42 13.24 -7.62
CA THR A 824 13.60 12.13 -8.13
C THR A 824 13.27 11.14 -7.01
N LEU A 825 12.56 11.63 -5.97
CA LEU A 825 12.20 10.87 -4.76
C LEU A 825 11.48 9.54 -5.05
N THR A 826 10.74 9.50 -6.16
CA THR A 826 10.02 8.32 -6.67
C THR A 826 10.92 7.21 -7.21
N SER A 827 12.22 7.47 -7.38
CA SER A 827 13.18 6.44 -7.78
C SER A 827 13.89 5.76 -6.60
N GLY A 828 13.76 6.30 -5.38
CA GLY A 828 14.58 5.89 -4.22
C GLY A 828 16.02 6.40 -4.24
N LEU A 829 16.49 6.97 -5.36
CA LEU A 829 17.80 7.60 -5.52
C LEU A 829 17.64 9.14 -5.60
N ASP A 830 17.20 9.72 -4.48
CA ASP A 830 16.57 11.05 -4.37
C ASP A 830 17.28 12.20 -5.11
N ASP A 831 18.57 12.41 -4.87
CA ASP A 831 19.38 13.49 -5.48
C ASP A 831 20.30 12.99 -6.62
N TYR A 832 20.16 11.73 -7.07
CA TYR A 832 20.95 11.20 -8.17
C TYR A 832 20.75 12.07 -9.43
N PRO A 833 21.83 12.55 -10.06
CA PRO A 833 21.73 13.43 -11.23
C PRO A 833 20.96 12.84 -12.41
N ARG A 834 19.85 13.48 -12.78
CA ARG A 834 19.10 13.22 -14.02
C ARG A 834 19.08 14.46 -14.92
N ALA A 835 18.21 14.48 -15.94
CA ALA A 835 18.06 15.64 -16.83
C ALA A 835 17.85 16.92 -16.00
N SER A 836 18.56 18.00 -16.35
CA SER A 836 18.63 19.19 -15.49
C SER A 836 17.33 20.00 -15.53
N HIS A 837 16.56 19.88 -16.60
CA HIS A 837 15.28 20.55 -16.78
C HIS A 837 14.22 19.46 -17.04
N PRO A 838 13.47 19.04 -16.00
CA PRO A 838 12.49 17.95 -16.11
C PRO A 838 11.42 18.22 -17.17
N THR A 839 11.05 17.19 -17.93
CA THR A 839 10.05 17.28 -19.01
C THR A 839 9.32 15.95 -19.19
N GLU A 840 8.19 15.97 -19.90
CA GLU A 840 7.44 14.74 -20.20
C GLU A 840 8.20 13.76 -21.12
N ASN A 841 9.23 14.26 -21.82
CA ASN A 841 10.09 13.53 -22.76
C ASN A 841 11.27 12.78 -22.12
N GLU A 842 11.45 12.84 -20.79
CA GLU A 842 12.54 12.10 -20.14
C GLU A 842 12.36 10.58 -20.26
N ARG A 843 13.47 9.85 -20.29
CA ARG A 843 13.50 8.38 -20.32
C ARG A 843 14.47 7.88 -19.26
N HIS A 844 13.98 7.07 -18.31
CA HIS A 844 14.72 6.63 -17.15
C HIS A 844 15.08 5.13 -17.26
N ILE A 845 16.39 4.82 -17.37
CA ILE A 845 16.87 3.46 -17.65
C ILE A 845 16.64 2.52 -16.46
N ASP A 846 16.81 3.01 -15.24
CA ASP A 846 16.56 2.26 -14.01
C ASP A 846 15.12 1.75 -13.93
N LEU A 847 14.14 2.62 -14.22
CA LEU A 847 12.73 2.22 -14.26
C LEU A 847 12.44 1.21 -15.38
N ARG A 848 13.02 1.38 -16.57
CA ARG A 848 12.88 0.38 -17.66
C ARG A 848 13.37 -1.00 -17.21
N CYS A 849 14.52 -1.06 -16.53
CA CYS A 849 15.09 -2.31 -16.02
C CYS A 849 14.22 -2.92 -14.90
N TRP A 850 13.66 -2.09 -14.00
CA TRP A 850 12.72 -2.53 -12.98
C TRP A 850 11.47 -3.20 -13.56
N ILE A 851 10.88 -2.62 -14.62
CA ILE A 851 9.68 -3.20 -15.25
C ILE A 851 10.01 -4.49 -16.03
N SER A 852 11.20 -4.57 -16.64
CA SER A 852 11.70 -5.81 -17.26
C SER A 852 11.75 -6.95 -16.23
N MET A 853 12.50 -6.75 -15.13
CA MET A 853 12.62 -7.71 -14.02
C MET A 853 11.24 -8.09 -13.44
N ALA A 854 10.37 -7.10 -13.17
CA ALA A 854 9.03 -7.35 -12.65
C ALA A 854 8.17 -8.21 -13.59
N SER A 855 8.29 -8.00 -14.90
CA SER A 855 7.58 -8.82 -15.90
C SER A 855 8.10 -10.25 -15.98
N ASN A 856 9.42 -10.47 -15.84
CA ASN A 856 10.00 -11.81 -15.73
C ASN A 856 9.50 -12.55 -14.48
N THR A 857 9.57 -11.92 -13.30
CA THR A 857 9.08 -12.51 -12.04
C THR A 857 7.59 -12.87 -12.13
N LEU A 858 6.78 -12.00 -12.72
CA LEU A 858 5.34 -12.23 -12.87
C LEU A 858 5.02 -13.31 -13.92
N ALA A 859 5.86 -13.49 -14.95
CA ALA A 859 5.79 -14.61 -15.87
C ALA A 859 6.14 -15.94 -15.18
N ASN A 860 7.20 -15.97 -14.37
CA ASN A 860 7.61 -17.14 -13.61
C ASN A 860 6.55 -17.56 -12.58
N LEU A 861 5.97 -16.60 -11.85
CA LEU A 861 4.85 -16.86 -10.96
C LEU A 861 3.63 -17.39 -11.74
N ALA A 862 3.30 -16.80 -12.89
CA ALA A 862 2.20 -17.27 -13.72
C ALA A 862 2.40 -18.72 -14.17
N MET A 863 3.61 -19.11 -14.58
CA MET A 863 3.93 -20.50 -14.92
C MET A 863 3.79 -21.46 -13.73
N LEU A 864 4.32 -21.09 -12.55
CA LEU A 864 4.17 -21.89 -11.33
C LEU A 864 2.70 -22.14 -10.97
N LEU A 865 1.83 -21.14 -11.20
CA LEU A 865 0.40 -21.19 -10.89
C LEU A 865 -0.47 -21.75 -12.03
N GLY A 866 0.11 -22.27 -13.12
CA GLY A 866 -0.66 -22.75 -14.28
C GLY A 866 -1.50 -21.67 -14.96
N ARG A 867 -1.09 -20.39 -14.85
CA ARG A 867 -1.74 -19.22 -15.46
C ARG A 867 -1.04 -18.84 -16.77
N ASN A 868 -1.74 -18.08 -17.62
CA ASN A 868 -1.17 -17.59 -18.87
C ASN A 868 -0.05 -16.57 -18.58
N SER A 869 1.20 -17.01 -18.77
CA SER A 869 2.41 -16.20 -18.61
C SER A 869 2.80 -15.37 -19.84
N TYR A 870 2.27 -15.71 -21.03
CA TYR A 870 2.74 -15.24 -22.34
C TYR A 870 2.91 -13.72 -22.40
N LYS A 871 1.90 -12.95 -21.98
CA LYS A 871 1.95 -11.47 -22.00
C LYS A 871 3.14 -10.93 -21.18
N TYR A 872 3.42 -11.52 -20.02
CA TYR A 872 4.47 -11.05 -19.13
C TYR A 872 5.85 -11.48 -19.65
N TYR A 873 5.95 -12.69 -20.18
CA TYR A 873 7.14 -13.18 -20.89
C TYR A 873 7.50 -12.28 -22.09
N GLU A 874 6.56 -12.03 -23.00
CA GLU A 874 6.75 -11.13 -24.15
C GLU A 874 7.13 -9.70 -23.72
N THR A 875 6.55 -9.20 -22.62
CA THR A 875 6.95 -7.89 -22.07
C THR A 875 8.38 -7.92 -21.56
N SER A 876 8.79 -9.01 -20.91
CA SER A 876 10.16 -9.18 -20.43
C SER A 876 11.14 -9.23 -21.59
N VAL A 877 10.89 -10.08 -22.59
CA VAL A 877 11.74 -10.22 -23.79
C VAL A 877 11.90 -8.87 -24.50
N TYR A 878 10.80 -8.15 -24.71
CA TYR A 878 10.82 -6.82 -25.33
C TYR A 878 11.59 -5.76 -24.51
N LEU A 879 11.59 -5.87 -23.18
CA LEU A 879 12.32 -4.96 -22.29
C LEU A 879 13.73 -5.45 -21.93
N SER A 880 14.10 -6.70 -22.21
CA SER A 880 15.48 -7.21 -22.11
C SER A 880 16.24 -7.13 -23.44
N ASP A 881 15.57 -6.87 -24.57
CA ASP A 881 16.21 -6.67 -25.87
C ASP A 881 17.34 -5.62 -25.78
N ASN A 882 18.58 -6.09 -25.99
CA ASN A 882 19.80 -5.30 -25.81
C ASN A 882 19.94 -4.25 -26.93
N ALA A 883 19.56 -4.56 -28.17
CA ALA A 883 19.66 -3.62 -29.29
C ALA A 883 18.70 -2.42 -29.16
N LEU A 884 17.48 -2.65 -28.68
CA LEU A 884 16.50 -1.61 -28.36
C LEU A 884 16.92 -0.80 -27.13
N MET A 885 17.47 -1.46 -26.11
CA MET A 885 18.01 -0.79 -24.92
C MET A 885 19.18 0.14 -25.30
N ASP A 886 20.12 -0.36 -26.10
CA ASP A 886 21.24 0.41 -26.64
C ASP A 886 20.74 1.64 -27.41
N LYS A 887 19.85 1.44 -28.39
CA LYS A 887 19.26 2.52 -29.20
C LYS A 887 18.60 3.63 -28.38
N LEU A 888 18.03 3.31 -27.21
CA LEU A 888 17.28 4.26 -26.39
C LEU A 888 18.14 4.95 -25.31
N HIS A 889 19.18 4.27 -24.83
CA HIS A 889 19.88 4.62 -23.58
C HIS A 889 21.41 4.52 -23.62
N TRP A 890 22.04 3.88 -24.61
CA TRP A 890 23.50 3.82 -24.70
C TRP A 890 24.08 5.09 -25.31
N SER A 891 25.05 5.72 -24.63
CA SER A 891 25.85 6.80 -25.20
C SER A 891 27.12 6.22 -25.82
N ASP A 892 27.27 6.34 -27.14
CA ASP A 892 28.52 6.00 -27.82
C ASP A 892 29.68 6.94 -27.44
N TYR A 893 29.38 8.15 -26.96
CA TYR A 893 30.39 9.10 -26.48
C TYR A 893 30.95 8.71 -25.10
N ALA A 894 30.08 8.42 -24.13
CA ALA A 894 30.50 8.02 -22.79
C ALA A 894 30.82 6.52 -22.67
N GLN A 895 30.39 5.70 -23.64
CA GLN A 895 30.44 4.23 -23.61
C GLN A 895 29.79 3.67 -22.34
N ALA A 896 28.56 4.13 -22.06
CA ALA A 896 27.76 3.75 -20.89
C ALA A 896 26.25 4.00 -21.14
N TYR A 897 25.39 3.32 -20.37
CA TYR A 897 23.96 3.62 -20.34
C TYR A 897 23.65 4.89 -19.55
N ALA A 898 22.67 5.67 -20.02
CA ALA A 898 22.25 6.93 -19.45
C ALA A 898 20.74 7.14 -19.52
N ASP A 899 20.23 8.01 -18.66
CA ASP A 899 18.92 8.62 -18.83
C ASP A 899 18.92 9.57 -20.04
N TYR A 900 17.74 9.88 -20.58
CA TYR A 900 17.56 10.88 -21.65
C TYR A 900 16.66 12.02 -21.17
N GLY A 901 16.92 13.25 -21.59
CA GLY A 901 16.02 14.37 -21.33
C GLY A 901 16.59 15.72 -21.74
N TYR A 902 15.91 16.80 -21.32
CA TYR A 902 16.32 18.18 -21.58
C TYR A 902 17.39 18.59 -20.55
N HIS A 903 18.65 18.64 -20.98
CA HIS A 903 19.79 18.63 -20.07
C HIS A 903 20.94 19.58 -20.50
N THR A 904 21.62 20.12 -19.48
CA THR A 904 22.92 20.78 -19.58
C THR A 904 23.66 20.65 -18.24
N ASP A 905 24.94 20.32 -18.28
CA ASP A 905 25.82 20.32 -17.10
C ASP A 905 26.11 21.74 -16.57
N ALA A 906 25.83 22.77 -17.38
CA ALA A 906 26.18 24.15 -17.09
C ALA A 906 25.19 24.82 -16.11
N VAL A 907 25.02 24.22 -14.93
CA VAL A 907 24.17 24.70 -13.83
C VAL A 907 25.01 24.93 -12.58
N ALA A 908 24.71 25.98 -11.82
CA ALA A 908 25.39 26.27 -10.55
C ALA A 908 24.47 26.94 -9.54
N LEU A 909 24.65 26.65 -8.25
CA LEU A 909 24.07 27.45 -7.17
C LEU A 909 24.88 28.74 -7.00
N LYS A 910 24.19 29.89 -6.91
CA LYS A 910 24.76 31.22 -6.67
C LYS A 910 23.88 31.97 -5.68
N ARG A 911 24.49 32.72 -4.75
CA ARG A 911 23.73 33.64 -3.88
C ARG A 911 23.27 34.86 -4.71
N PRO A 912 21.99 35.29 -4.61
CA PRO A 912 21.52 36.50 -5.29
C PRO A 912 22.33 37.75 -4.89
N LYS A 913 22.50 38.70 -5.82
CA LYS A 913 23.09 40.01 -5.50
C LYS A 913 22.05 40.89 -4.81
N ILE A 914 22.42 41.50 -3.69
CA ILE A 914 21.58 42.49 -2.98
C ILE A 914 21.49 43.77 -3.82
N THR A 915 20.28 44.24 -4.11
CA THR A 915 20.05 45.55 -4.75
C THR A 915 20.14 46.69 -3.74
N PRO A 916 20.70 47.86 -4.07
CA PRO A 916 20.92 48.97 -3.11
C PRO A 916 19.67 49.54 -2.41
N ARG A 917 18.44 49.17 -2.82
CA ARG A 917 17.18 49.64 -2.22
C ARG A 917 16.66 48.79 -1.06
N SER A 918 17.25 47.62 -0.75
CA SER A 918 16.83 46.79 0.37
C SER A 918 17.75 46.98 1.58
N GLN A 919 17.34 47.83 2.54
CA GLN A 919 18.09 48.16 3.76
C GLN A 919 17.99 47.10 4.88
N THR A 920 17.88 45.82 4.54
CA THR A 920 17.92 44.72 5.52
C THR A 920 18.86 43.63 5.02
N PRO A 921 19.81 43.16 5.85
CA PRO A 921 20.66 42.01 5.51
C PRO A 921 19.83 40.72 5.61
N GLN A 922 19.04 40.43 4.58
CA GLN A 922 18.43 39.11 4.43
C GLN A 922 19.51 38.12 3.96
N ASN A 923 19.65 37.02 4.69
CA ASN A 923 20.38 35.83 4.23
C ASN A 923 19.60 35.19 3.07
N LEU A 924 19.74 35.76 1.87
CA LEU A 924 19.11 35.23 0.65
C LEU A 924 19.71 33.87 0.34
N GLU A 925 18.89 32.81 0.36
CA GLU A 925 19.30 31.44 0.00
C GLU A 925 19.95 31.39 -1.39
N MET A 926 20.85 30.44 -1.60
CA MET A 926 21.40 30.17 -2.93
C MET A 926 20.33 29.71 -3.92
N ILE A 927 20.36 30.28 -5.13
CA ILE A 927 19.50 29.89 -6.25
C ILE A 927 20.32 29.28 -7.39
N ARG A 928 19.71 28.35 -8.12
CA ARG A 928 20.27 27.76 -9.33
C ARG A 928 20.25 28.76 -10.49
N VAL A 929 21.39 28.87 -11.16
CA VAL A 929 21.58 29.63 -12.40
C VAL A 929 22.01 28.67 -13.50
N THR A 930 21.28 28.71 -14.63
CA THR A 930 21.63 27.98 -15.86
C THR A 930 22.52 28.86 -16.73
N GLN A 931 23.69 28.37 -17.13
CA GLN A 931 24.77 29.14 -17.79
C GLN A 931 24.88 28.87 -19.30
N LYS A 932 24.40 27.71 -19.76
CA LYS A 932 24.22 27.38 -21.19
C LYS A 932 22.79 26.86 -21.37
N HIS A 933 22.23 27.02 -22.57
CA HIS A 933 20.92 26.45 -22.86
C HIS A 933 20.96 24.90 -22.77
N PRO A 934 19.92 24.27 -22.20
CA PRO A 934 19.74 22.82 -22.27
C PRO A 934 19.29 22.35 -23.65
N GLU A 935 19.60 21.09 -23.96
CA GLU A 935 19.24 20.41 -25.21
C GLU A 935 18.69 19.01 -24.90
N TYR A 936 17.95 18.40 -25.83
CA TYR A 936 17.48 17.03 -25.67
C TYR A 936 18.59 16.02 -26.01
N ARG A 937 19.16 15.38 -24.98
CA ARG A 937 20.31 14.49 -25.10
C ARG A 937 20.28 13.38 -24.05
N LEU A 938 21.19 12.42 -24.20
CA LEU A 938 21.55 11.54 -23.09
C LEU A 938 22.26 12.34 -21.99
N VAL A 939 21.98 11.98 -20.74
CA VAL A 939 22.58 12.53 -19.52
C VAL A 939 23.81 11.69 -19.21
N ASP A 940 24.78 11.73 -20.11
CA ASP A 940 25.93 10.83 -20.16
C ASP A 940 27.18 11.36 -19.42
N SER A 941 27.06 12.51 -18.76
CA SER A 941 28.03 13.08 -17.83
C SER A 941 27.95 12.52 -16.39
N THR A 942 26.98 11.64 -16.10
CA THR A 942 26.61 11.21 -14.74
C THR A 942 26.67 9.70 -14.53
N PHE A 943 27.77 9.07 -14.99
CA PHE A 943 28.02 7.64 -14.76
C PHE A 943 28.00 7.28 -13.27
N GLY A 944 27.22 6.26 -12.92
CA GLY A 944 26.94 5.86 -11.53
C GLY A 944 25.91 4.72 -11.48
N TYR A 945 25.27 4.52 -10.32
CA TYR A 945 24.32 3.43 -10.11
C TYR A 945 23.22 3.33 -11.19
N VAL A 946 22.65 4.47 -11.65
CA VAL A 946 21.60 4.46 -12.70
C VAL A 946 22.13 3.84 -14.01
N SER A 947 23.36 4.18 -14.41
CA SER A 947 24.03 3.60 -15.58
C SER A 947 24.28 2.08 -15.46
N LEU A 948 24.32 1.54 -14.25
CA LEU A 948 24.56 0.11 -14.02
C LEU A 948 23.28 -0.74 -14.06
N PHE A 949 22.06 -0.16 -14.08
CA PHE A 949 20.82 -0.95 -13.94
C PHE A 949 20.66 -2.15 -14.89
N PRO A 950 21.01 -2.06 -16.18
CA PRO A 950 21.02 -3.22 -17.08
C PRO A 950 21.91 -4.37 -16.57
N PHE A 951 23.06 -4.03 -16.00
CA PHE A 951 23.97 -4.98 -15.37
C PHE A 951 23.44 -5.49 -14.03
N LEU A 952 23.01 -4.59 -13.12
CA LEU A 952 22.53 -4.90 -11.77
C LEU A 952 21.35 -5.88 -11.77
N LEU A 953 20.45 -5.76 -12.75
CA LEU A 953 19.28 -6.63 -12.90
C LEU A 953 19.48 -7.75 -13.93
N LYS A 954 20.74 -8.07 -14.29
CA LYS A 954 21.13 -9.24 -15.10
C LYS A 954 20.48 -9.25 -16.49
N LEU A 955 20.38 -8.08 -17.14
CA LEU A 955 19.72 -7.88 -18.44
C LEU A 955 20.71 -7.81 -19.63
N LEU A 956 22.03 -7.82 -19.40
CA LEU A 956 23.02 -7.81 -20.47
C LEU A 956 23.36 -9.22 -20.91
N GLU A 957 23.55 -9.43 -22.20
CA GLU A 957 23.98 -10.73 -22.74
C GLU A 957 25.43 -11.05 -22.30
N PRO A 958 25.77 -12.30 -21.93
CA PRO A 958 27.10 -12.66 -21.38
C PRO A 958 28.30 -12.37 -22.29
N ASP A 959 28.07 -12.29 -23.60
CA ASP A 959 29.02 -11.97 -24.65
C ASP A 959 28.94 -10.52 -25.16
N SER A 960 28.01 -9.72 -24.63
CA SER A 960 27.83 -8.31 -25.03
C SER A 960 29.09 -7.47 -24.73
N PRO A 961 29.64 -6.74 -25.70
CA PRO A 961 30.76 -5.82 -25.47
C PRO A 961 30.44 -4.74 -24.41
N LYS A 962 29.16 -4.44 -24.18
CA LYS A 962 28.71 -3.48 -23.15
C LYS A 962 28.83 -4.05 -21.75
N LEU A 963 28.71 -5.37 -21.58
CA LEU A 963 29.03 -6.06 -20.32
C LEU A 963 30.52 -5.91 -19.99
N ASN A 964 31.41 -6.17 -20.95
CA ASN A 964 32.86 -5.97 -20.77
C ASN A 964 33.19 -4.52 -20.36
N LYS A 965 32.68 -3.53 -21.10
CA LYS A 965 32.88 -2.12 -20.77
C LYS A 965 32.38 -1.78 -19.37
N THR A 966 31.22 -2.29 -18.98
CA THR A 966 30.66 -2.13 -17.63
C THR A 966 31.56 -2.75 -16.56
N LEU A 967 32.10 -3.96 -16.78
CA LEU A 967 33.03 -4.62 -15.85
C LEU A 967 34.36 -3.85 -15.70
N ILE A 968 34.89 -3.30 -16.80
CA ILE A 968 36.07 -2.42 -16.80
C ILE A 968 35.80 -1.16 -15.97
N ASP A 969 34.67 -0.48 -16.21
CA ASP A 969 34.34 0.79 -15.57
C ASP A 969 33.99 0.64 -14.07
N ILE A 970 33.25 -0.42 -13.71
CA ILE A 970 32.96 -0.76 -12.31
C ILE A 970 34.26 -0.93 -11.53
N ARG A 971 35.26 -1.61 -12.11
CA ARG A 971 36.54 -1.89 -11.44
C ARG A 971 37.51 -0.70 -11.44
N ASN A 972 37.19 0.38 -12.16
CA ASN A 972 38.04 1.55 -12.30
C ASN A 972 37.97 2.45 -11.04
N PRO A 973 39.09 2.66 -10.31
CA PRO A 973 39.13 3.49 -9.10
C PRO A 973 39.00 4.99 -9.38
N ASN A 974 39.11 5.43 -10.63
CA ASN A 974 38.81 6.80 -11.04
C ASN A 974 37.32 7.04 -11.30
N LEU A 975 36.54 5.96 -11.44
CA LEU A 975 35.09 6.00 -11.54
C LEU A 975 34.46 5.56 -10.21
N LEU A 976 33.95 4.32 -10.13
CA LEU A 976 33.12 3.85 -9.02
C LEU A 976 33.87 3.02 -7.98
N TRP A 977 35.01 2.40 -8.32
CA TRP A 977 35.66 1.45 -7.41
C TRP A 977 36.26 2.12 -6.16
N THR A 978 36.11 1.44 -5.02
CA THR A 978 36.79 1.75 -3.74
C THR A 978 37.15 0.46 -3.00
N ASN A 979 37.93 0.59 -1.92
CA ASN A 979 38.25 -0.52 -1.02
C ASN A 979 37.11 -0.86 -0.03
N TYR A 980 35.94 -0.24 -0.19
CA TYR A 980 34.78 -0.35 0.72
C TYR A 980 33.47 -0.67 -0.01
N GLY A 981 33.48 -0.76 -1.34
CA GLY A 981 32.30 -0.89 -2.22
C GLY A 981 32.34 0.04 -3.43
N LEU A 982 31.28 0.04 -4.23
CA LEU A 982 31.07 0.93 -5.38
C LEU A 982 30.40 2.24 -4.95
N ARG A 983 30.94 3.38 -5.41
CA ARG A 983 30.31 4.71 -5.30
C ARG A 983 28.97 4.74 -6.02
N SER A 984 28.03 5.53 -5.51
CA SER A 984 26.78 5.83 -6.21
C SER A 984 26.97 6.64 -7.48
N LEU A 985 28.00 7.50 -7.53
CA LEU A 985 28.29 8.39 -8.65
C LEU A 985 29.80 8.47 -8.88
N SER A 986 30.23 8.51 -10.13
CA SER A 986 31.64 8.61 -10.54
C SER A 986 32.29 9.90 -10.04
N LYS A 987 33.56 9.81 -9.62
CA LYS A 987 34.39 11.00 -9.30
C LYS A 987 34.54 11.96 -10.49
N THR A 988 34.38 11.47 -11.73
CA THR A 988 34.44 12.29 -12.94
C THR A 988 33.14 13.04 -13.23
N SER A 989 32.04 12.76 -12.51
CA SER A 989 30.78 13.46 -12.75
C SER A 989 30.84 14.91 -12.25
N PRO A 990 30.28 15.90 -12.99
CA PRO A 990 30.21 17.30 -12.56
C PRO A 990 29.51 17.50 -11.21
N LEU A 991 28.64 16.56 -10.82
CA LEU A 991 27.83 16.60 -9.61
C LEU A 991 28.33 15.69 -8.47
N TYR A 992 29.52 15.08 -8.64
CA TYR A 992 30.18 14.31 -7.60
C TYR A 992 30.39 15.13 -6.32
N MET A 993 29.87 14.61 -5.19
CA MET A 993 29.87 15.25 -3.87
C MET A 993 29.35 16.70 -3.84
N LYS A 994 28.52 17.10 -4.82
CA LYS A 994 27.86 18.42 -4.84
C LYS A 994 26.56 18.39 -4.04
N ARG A 995 26.44 19.31 -3.08
CA ARG A 995 25.17 19.63 -2.40
C ARG A 995 24.07 19.93 -3.41
N ASN A 996 22.82 19.60 -3.10
CA ASN A 996 21.70 19.94 -3.99
C ASN A 996 21.10 21.32 -3.72
N THR A 997 21.15 21.79 -2.48
CA THR A 997 20.75 23.15 -2.06
C THR A 997 21.85 23.72 -1.17
N GLU A 998 21.59 24.84 -0.49
CA GLU A 998 22.47 25.33 0.59
C GLU A 998 22.57 24.35 1.76
N HIS A 999 21.48 23.65 2.06
CA HIS A 999 21.32 22.80 3.25
C HIS A 999 21.32 21.29 2.95
N ASP A 1000 21.02 20.87 1.71
CA ASP A 1000 20.97 19.46 1.32
C ASP A 1000 22.38 18.93 0.97
N PRO A 1001 23.02 18.10 1.82
CA PRO A 1001 24.29 17.47 1.48
C PRO A 1001 24.14 16.48 0.29
N PRO A 1002 25.22 16.11 -0.40
CA PRO A 1002 25.20 15.00 -1.35
C PRO A 1002 24.78 13.70 -0.65
N TYR A 1003 23.92 12.89 -1.29
CA TYR A 1003 23.38 11.66 -0.70
C TYR A 1003 23.63 10.45 -1.63
N TRP A 1004 23.08 10.47 -2.83
CA TRP A 1004 23.35 9.53 -3.93
C TRP A 1004 24.42 10.06 -4.90
N ARG A 1005 25.32 10.93 -4.43
CA ARG A 1005 26.33 11.64 -5.26
C ARG A 1005 27.79 11.25 -5.01
N GLY A 1006 28.02 10.04 -4.50
CA GLY A 1006 29.35 9.44 -4.40
C GLY A 1006 29.47 8.41 -3.29
N GLN A 1007 28.60 8.46 -2.28
CA GLN A 1007 28.55 7.53 -1.16
C GLN A 1007 28.26 6.09 -1.60
N ILE A 1008 28.58 5.13 -0.73
CA ILE A 1008 28.46 3.70 -0.97
C ILE A 1008 27.23 3.16 -0.25
N TRP A 1009 26.31 2.57 -1.01
CA TRP A 1009 25.03 2.05 -0.49
C TRP A 1009 24.94 0.54 -0.67
N ILE A 1010 24.57 -0.18 0.40
CA ILE A 1010 24.67 -1.64 0.44
C ILE A 1010 23.62 -2.33 -0.44
N ASN A 1011 22.40 -1.79 -0.58
CA ASN A 1011 21.38 -2.30 -1.52
C ASN A 1011 21.88 -2.44 -2.97
N ILE A 1012 22.46 -1.37 -3.54
CA ILE A 1012 22.95 -1.40 -4.92
C ILE A 1012 24.26 -2.19 -5.03
N ASN A 1013 25.12 -2.14 -4.02
CA ASN A 1013 26.31 -2.99 -3.95
C ASN A 1013 25.98 -4.48 -3.84
N PHE A 1014 24.89 -4.83 -3.17
CA PHE A 1014 24.36 -6.20 -3.11
C PHE A 1014 23.88 -6.65 -4.50
N LEU A 1015 23.09 -5.83 -5.20
CA LEU A 1015 22.69 -6.11 -6.60
C LEU A 1015 23.91 -6.22 -7.54
N ALA A 1016 24.92 -5.37 -7.38
CA ALA A 1016 26.15 -5.47 -8.16
C ALA A 1016 26.90 -6.77 -7.88
N THR A 1017 26.97 -7.19 -6.62
CA THR A 1017 27.63 -8.45 -6.22
C THR A 1017 26.85 -9.68 -6.72
N LEU A 1018 25.51 -9.63 -6.68
CA LEU A 1018 24.61 -10.63 -7.29
C LEU A 1018 24.79 -10.75 -8.80
N ALA A 1019 24.93 -9.63 -9.50
CA ALA A 1019 25.17 -9.59 -10.94
C ALA A 1019 26.57 -10.14 -11.28
N LEU A 1020 27.61 -9.70 -10.58
CA LEU A 1020 28.98 -10.22 -10.72
C LEU A 1020 29.02 -11.74 -10.47
N HIS A 1021 28.35 -12.24 -9.43
CA HIS A 1021 28.25 -13.68 -9.18
C HIS A 1021 27.58 -14.40 -10.35
N HIS A 1022 26.45 -13.89 -10.85
CA HIS A 1022 25.75 -14.46 -12.01
C HIS A 1022 26.67 -14.56 -13.24
N TYR A 1023 27.28 -13.46 -13.68
CA TYR A 1023 28.21 -13.50 -14.82
C TYR A 1023 29.51 -14.27 -14.53
N SER A 1024 29.82 -14.62 -13.26
CA SER A 1024 30.96 -15.48 -12.92
C SER A 1024 30.67 -16.98 -13.07
N VAL A 1025 29.40 -17.39 -13.15
CA VAL A 1025 28.95 -18.79 -13.33
C VAL A 1025 28.22 -19.03 -14.65
N THR A 1026 27.73 -17.98 -15.31
CA THR A 1026 27.21 -18.04 -16.68
C THR A 1026 28.37 -18.15 -17.68
N GLU A 1027 28.22 -19.02 -18.68
CA GLU A 1027 29.17 -19.14 -19.78
C GLU A 1027 29.24 -17.85 -20.61
N GLY A 1028 30.45 -17.38 -20.90
CA GLY A 1028 30.69 -16.18 -21.70
C GLY A 1028 32.14 -15.68 -21.63
N PRO A 1029 32.57 -14.84 -22.59
CA PRO A 1029 33.97 -14.39 -22.71
C PRO A 1029 34.48 -13.58 -21.51
N TYR A 1030 33.59 -13.04 -20.67
CA TYR A 1030 33.95 -12.18 -19.54
C TYR A 1030 33.83 -12.87 -18.17
N GLN A 1031 33.55 -14.18 -18.14
CA GLN A 1031 33.30 -14.95 -16.91
C GLN A 1031 34.43 -14.79 -15.88
N MET A 1032 35.68 -15.00 -16.27
CA MET A 1032 36.86 -14.87 -15.39
C MET A 1032 37.04 -13.45 -14.83
N GLN A 1033 36.69 -12.42 -15.61
CA GLN A 1033 36.74 -11.02 -15.17
C GLN A 1033 35.65 -10.75 -14.13
N ALA A 1034 34.42 -11.24 -14.37
CA ALA A 1034 33.34 -11.19 -13.40
C ALA A 1034 33.69 -11.92 -12.10
N THR A 1035 34.28 -13.13 -12.17
CA THR A 1035 34.77 -13.89 -10.99
C THR A 1035 35.77 -13.10 -10.14
N LYS A 1036 36.72 -12.41 -10.78
CA LYS A 1036 37.72 -11.60 -10.06
C LYS A 1036 37.08 -10.41 -9.36
N ILE A 1037 36.28 -9.62 -10.08
CA ILE A 1037 35.63 -8.42 -9.54
C ILE A 1037 34.62 -8.81 -8.45
N TYR A 1038 33.90 -9.93 -8.61
CA TYR A 1038 33.00 -10.51 -7.60
C TYR A 1038 33.71 -10.71 -6.26
N LYS A 1039 34.81 -11.48 -6.26
CA LYS A 1039 35.55 -11.83 -5.04
C LYS A 1039 36.09 -10.58 -4.34
N GLU A 1040 36.69 -9.66 -5.10
CA GLU A 1040 37.24 -8.42 -4.56
C GLU A 1040 36.14 -7.49 -3.99
N LEU A 1041 35.03 -7.29 -4.72
CA LEU A 1041 33.94 -6.39 -4.28
C LEU A 1041 33.24 -6.92 -3.03
N ARG A 1042 32.90 -8.22 -3.03
CA ARG A 1042 32.28 -8.91 -1.89
C ARG A 1042 33.14 -8.76 -0.63
N HIS A 1043 34.44 -9.01 -0.74
CA HIS A 1043 35.39 -8.87 0.37
C HIS A 1043 35.47 -7.43 0.90
N ASN A 1044 35.58 -6.45 0.01
CA ASN A 1044 35.65 -5.03 0.38
C ASN A 1044 34.40 -4.55 1.14
N ILE A 1045 33.20 -4.96 0.71
CA ILE A 1045 31.94 -4.61 1.37
C ILE A 1045 31.87 -5.25 2.76
N ILE A 1046 32.06 -6.57 2.85
CA ILE A 1046 31.94 -7.33 4.11
C ILE A 1046 32.92 -6.77 5.15
N ASN A 1047 34.20 -6.64 4.78
CA ASN A 1047 35.24 -6.14 5.68
C ASN A 1047 34.93 -4.73 6.19
N ASN A 1048 34.47 -3.82 5.32
CA ASN A 1048 34.21 -2.46 5.74
C ASN A 1048 33.01 -2.39 6.69
N VAL A 1049 31.89 -3.06 6.37
CA VAL A 1049 30.70 -3.06 7.23
C VAL A 1049 31.02 -3.65 8.61
N ILE A 1050 31.71 -4.79 8.67
CA ILE A 1050 32.16 -5.42 9.93
C ILE A 1050 33.09 -4.49 10.71
N LYS A 1051 34.11 -3.93 10.05
CA LYS A 1051 35.08 -3.02 10.68
C LYS A 1051 34.40 -1.81 11.31
N LYS A 1052 33.43 -1.19 10.60
CA LYS A 1052 32.69 -0.03 11.12
C LYS A 1052 31.70 -0.40 12.21
N TYR A 1053 31.03 -1.56 12.11
CA TYR A 1053 30.20 -2.07 13.22
C TYR A 1053 31.00 -2.19 14.52
N TYR A 1054 32.20 -2.77 14.48
CA TYR A 1054 33.04 -2.89 15.67
C TYR A 1054 33.69 -1.58 16.11
N SER A 1055 33.98 -0.63 15.21
CA SER A 1055 34.57 0.65 15.60
C SER A 1055 33.55 1.71 16.05
N THR A 1056 32.27 1.59 15.68
CA THR A 1056 31.24 2.60 16.01
C THR A 1056 29.99 2.03 16.69
N GLY A 1057 29.91 0.72 16.93
CA GLY A 1057 28.73 0.07 17.54
C GLY A 1057 27.53 -0.14 16.62
N TYR A 1058 27.57 0.28 15.34
CA TYR A 1058 26.38 0.34 14.48
C TYR A 1058 26.64 -0.09 13.02
N ILE A 1059 25.60 -0.64 12.39
CA ILE A 1059 25.47 -0.71 10.93
C ILE A 1059 24.81 0.58 10.44
N TRP A 1060 25.25 1.09 9.30
CA TRP A 1060 24.90 2.42 8.79
C TRP A 1060 24.18 2.36 7.44
N GLU A 1061 23.43 3.42 7.16
CA GLU A 1061 22.67 3.61 5.93
C GLU A 1061 23.55 3.63 4.68
N GLN A 1062 24.64 4.41 4.75
CA GLN A 1062 25.61 4.63 3.68
C GLN A 1062 27.03 4.79 4.23
N TYR A 1063 28.03 4.55 3.38
CA TYR A 1063 29.45 4.61 3.75
C TYR A 1063 30.23 5.62 2.88
N ASN A 1064 31.20 6.29 3.48
CA ASN A 1064 32.07 7.26 2.82
C ASN A 1064 33.01 6.58 1.81
N ASP A 1065 33.13 7.15 0.61
CA ASP A 1065 33.89 6.53 -0.49
C ASP A 1065 35.42 6.56 -0.32
N LYS A 1066 35.93 7.43 0.57
CA LYS A 1066 37.37 7.65 0.81
C LYS A 1066 37.87 6.92 2.05
N THR A 1067 37.09 6.95 3.13
CA THR A 1067 37.47 6.41 4.45
C THR A 1067 36.72 5.15 4.86
N GLY A 1068 35.67 4.80 4.11
CA GLY A 1068 34.73 3.72 4.45
C GLY A 1068 33.85 4.03 5.66
N ASP A 1069 33.95 5.21 6.29
CA ASP A 1069 33.19 5.53 7.52
C ASP A 1069 31.68 5.50 7.28
N GLY A 1070 30.95 4.95 8.25
CA GLY A 1070 29.49 4.97 8.25
C GLY A 1070 28.95 6.40 8.42
N SER A 1071 27.86 6.71 7.74
CA SER A 1071 27.20 8.01 7.80
C SER A 1071 25.70 7.89 7.50
N GLY A 1072 24.96 8.98 7.70
CA GLY A 1072 23.50 8.96 7.64
C GLY A 1072 22.89 8.28 8.87
N CYS A 1073 21.82 7.53 8.65
CA CYS A 1073 21.04 6.93 9.71
C CYS A 1073 21.73 5.71 10.37
N ARG A 1074 21.51 5.52 11.69
CA ARG A 1074 21.99 4.39 12.50
C ARG A 1074 21.05 4.09 13.69
N PRO A 1075 20.90 2.83 14.13
CA PRO A 1075 21.26 1.61 13.43
C PRO A 1075 20.42 1.50 12.15
N PHE A 1076 21.06 1.23 11.02
CA PHE A 1076 20.38 0.97 9.77
C PHE A 1076 20.54 -0.51 9.42
N THR A 1077 19.59 -1.29 9.89
CA THR A 1077 19.53 -2.75 9.69
C THR A 1077 18.41 -3.15 8.75
N GLY A 1078 17.97 -2.19 7.92
CA GLY A 1078 17.32 -2.44 6.65
C GLY A 1078 18.30 -3.06 5.63
N TRP A 1079 18.38 -2.51 4.41
CA TRP A 1079 19.21 -3.13 3.35
C TRP A 1079 20.69 -3.35 3.71
N SER A 1080 21.26 -2.64 4.67
CA SER A 1080 22.67 -2.84 5.05
C SER A 1080 22.92 -4.17 5.77
N ALA A 1081 21.87 -4.82 6.28
CA ALA A 1081 21.94 -6.19 6.79
C ALA A 1081 22.09 -7.25 5.67
N LEU A 1082 21.89 -6.90 4.38
CA LEU A 1082 22.13 -7.81 3.24
C LEU A 1082 23.58 -8.30 3.14
N VAL A 1083 24.52 -7.66 3.86
CA VAL A 1083 25.87 -8.19 4.09
C VAL A 1083 25.86 -9.62 4.66
N VAL A 1084 24.84 -10.03 5.42
CA VAL A 1084 24.66 -11.42 5.88
C VAL A 1084 24.47 -12.38 4.71
N LEU A 1085 23.66 -12.00 3.71
CA LEU A 1085 23.50 -12.78 2.47
C LEU A 1085 24.77 -12.76 1.62
N LEU A 1086 25.56 -11.67 1.64
CA LEU A 1086 26.89 -11.67 1.04
C LEU A 1086 27.82 -12.66 1.74
N MET A 1087 27.86 -12.68 3.07
CA MET A 1087 28.69 -13.60 3.86
C MET A 1087 28.30 -15.07 3.61
N GLY A 1088 27.01 -15.39 3.61
CA GLY A 1088 26.50 -16.74 3.27
C GLY A 1088 26.56 -17.09 1.78
N GLU A 1089 26.81 -16.13 0.89
CA GLU A 1089 26.69 -16.27 -0.58
C GLU A 1089 25.29 -16.78 -0.98
N HIS A 1090 24.27 -16.31 -0.26
CA HIS A 1090 22.91 -16.79 -0.35
C HIS A 1090 22.10 -15.88 -1.29
N TYR A 1091 22.17 -16.19 -2.58
CA TYR A 1091 21.80 -15.31 -3.72
C TYR A 1091 20.54 -15.69 -4.50
#